data_AF-A0A8D0T9E7-F1
#
_entry.id   AF-A0A8D0T9E7-F1
#
_cell.length_a   1.000
_cell.length_b   1.000
_cell.length_c   1.000
_cell.angle_alpha   90.00
_cell.angle_beta   90.00
_cell.angle_gamma   90.00
#
_symmetry.space_group_name_H-M   'P 1'
#
loop_
_entity.id
_entity.type
_entity.pdbx_description
1 polymer ?
#
loop_
_entity_poly.entity_id
_entity_poly.type
_entity_poly.pdbx_seq_one_letter_code
_entity_poly.pdbx_strand_id
1 'polypeptide(L)'
;MSSGGLQRSVILSAFILLRAVTGFSGDGRAIWSKNPNFSPVNESQLFLYDTFPKNFFWGVGTGAFQVEGNWKTDGKGPSIWDYFIHTHLKNVNSMNSSSDSYIFLEKDLSALDFIGVSFYQFSISWPRLFPDGIVSVANAKGLQYYNTLLNALVLRNIEPIVTLYHWDLPLALQEKYGGWKNETVIDIFNDYATYCFQTFGDRVKYWITIHNPYLVAWHGYGTGIHAPGEKGNLAAVYTVGHNLIKAHSKVWHNYNRNFRPHQKGWLSITLGSHWIEPNRSENTMDILKCQQSMVSVLGWFASPIHGDGDYPEVMKKKLLSVLPQFSDAEKNEVRGTADFFAFSFGPNNFKPHNTMAKMGQNVSLNLREVLNWIKLEYGNPRILITENGWFTDSHVKTEDTTAIYMMKNFLNQVLQAIKFDEIQVFGYTAWSLLDGFEWQDVYTTRRGLFYVDFNSKHKERKPKSSARYYKQIIQENGFTLKESTPDVQGQFPCDFSWGVTESVLKPESVASSPQYSDPHLYVWNVTGNRLLHRVEGVRLKTRPAQCTDLVGVKRQLEMLAKMKVTHYRFALDWPSILPTGNLSMVNRQALRYYRCVVSEGLKLNISSMVTLYYPTHAHLGLPEPLLHSGGWLNRSTAKAFQDYADLCFRELGDLVKLWITINEPNRLSDIYERSSNDTYWAAHHLLIAHALAWHLYDRQYRPAQRGALSLSLHSDWAEPANPYADSHWKAAERFLQFEIAWFAEPVFKSGDYPLAMREYIAFKNRQGLSSSTLPQFTEEERRLVKGTADFYALNHFTTRFVMHERQNGSSYSTDRDIQFLQDITCLSSPTRLAVVPWGERKVLRWIRRNYGDVDVYITASGIDDQSLENDELRKYYLEKYIQEALKAHLLDKVKIKGYYIFKLTEEKSRPRFGFFTSDFKAKSSIQFYNKLISNNGFPSENGSPQCSQTHRNTECIVCLFLVQKKPLIFFGCCFFSTLLLFLSITIFHKRKRRKFWKAKNLQHIPLKKGHKRVIS
;
A
#
# COMPACT_ATOMS: atom_id res chain seq x y z
N MET A 1 73.28 5.00 9.93
CA MET A 1 72.21 4.24 10.60
C MET A 1 70.89 4.56 9.90
N SER A 2 70.53 3.76 8.91
CA SER A 2 69.31 3.92 8.11
C SER A 2 68.78 2.52 7.78
N SER A 3 67.80 2.03 8.54
CA SER A 3 67.01 0.83 8.21
C SER A 3 65.86 0.58 9.22
N GLY A 4 65.07 1.60 9.57
CA GLY A 4 63.98 1.46 10.56
C GLY A 4 62.57 1.86 10.10
N GLY A 5 62.44 2.61 8.99
CA GLY A 5 61.17 3.22 8.60
C GLY A 5 60.30 2.41 7.64
N LEU A 6 60.89 1.51 6.84
CA LEU A 6 60.16 0.87 5.73
C LEU A 6 59.40 -0.41 6.14
N GLN A 7 59.79 -1.06 7.24
CA GLN A 7 59.19 -2.34 7.64
C GLN A 7 57.85 -2.17 8.38
N ARG A 8 57.61 -1.05 9.06
CA ARG A 8 56.33 -0.80 9.77
C ARG A 8 55.20 -0.37 8.84
N SER A 9 55.50 0.34 7.74
CA SER A 9 54.47 0.75 6.78
C SER A 9 53.97 -0.42 5.92
N VAL A 10 54.86 -1.34 5.54
CA VAL A 10 54.48 -2.53 4.75
C VAL A 10 53.66 -3.52 5.59
N ILE A 11 53.95 -3.66 6.88
CA ILE A 11 53.17 -4.53 7.79
C ILE A 11 51.79 -3.94 8.08
N LEU A 12 51.65 -2.61 8.24
CA LEU A 12 50.34 -1.98 8.48
C LEU A 12 49.46 -1.98 7.22
N SER A 13 50.05 -1.76 6.03
CA SER A 13 49.34 -1.90 4.76
C SER A 13 48.97 -3.35 4.46
N ALA A 14 49.82 -4.34 4.80
CA ALA A 14 49.49 -5.76 4.68
C ALA A 14 48.36 -6.17 5.64
N PHE A 15 48.31 -5.67 6.88
CA PHE A 15 47.22 -5.94 7.83
C PHE A 15 45.90 -5.25 7.45
N ILE A 16 45.94 -4.09 6.78
CA ILE A 16 44.74 -3.40 6.27
C ILE A 16 44.24 -4.03 4.96
N LEU A 17 45.14 -4.54 4.09
CA LEU A 17 44.76 -5.33 2.92
C LEU A 17 44.26 -6.74 3.28
N LEU A 18 44.76 -7.36 4.36
CA LEU A 18 44.23 -8.64 4.86
C LEU A 18 42.82 -8.51 5.49
N ARG A 19 42.41 -7.33 5.93
CA ARG A 19 41.04 -7.09 6.42
C ARG A 19 39.98 -7.09 5.31
N ALA A 20 40.38 -7.02 4.05
CA ALA A 20 39.45 -6.82 2.94
C ALA A 20 38.96 -8.11 2.26
N VAL A 21 39.46 -9.30 2.63
CA VAL A 21 39.26 -10.51 1.80
C VAL A 21 38.78 -11.77 2.56
N THR A 22 38.67 -11.75 3.90
CA THR A 22 38.17 -12.92 4.66
C THR A 22 37.16 -12.49 5.72
N GLY A 23 35.90 -12.89 5.59
CA GLY A 23 34.92 -12.78 6.69
C GLY A 23 35.27 -13.77 7.81
N PHE A 24 35.08 -13.38 9.06
CA PHE A 24 35.40 -14.22 10.22
C PHE A 24 34.15 -14.57 11.02
N SER A 25 34.19 -15.73 11.69
CA SER A 25 33.10 -16.17 12.55
C SER A 25 32.76 -15.12 13.61
N GLY A 26 31.49 -14.68 13.64
CA GLY A 26 30.98 -13.68 14.56
C GLY A 26 30.76 -12.28 13.97
N ASP A 27 31.23 -12.02 12.74
CA ASP A 27 31.03 -10.73 12.05
C ASP A 27 29.56 -10.47 11.71
N GLY A 28 28.77 -11.53 11.50
CA GLY A 28 27.33 -11.46 11.24
C GLY A 28 26.54 -10.82 12.38
N ARG A 29 27.09 -10.80 13.61
CA ARG A 29 26.46 -10.10 14.75
C ARG A 29 26.24 -8.61 14.50
N ALA A 30 27.04 -8.00 13.63
CA ALA A 30 26.91 -6.59 13.29
C ALA A 30 25.55 -6.25 12.64
N ILE A 31 24.87 -7.20 11.99
CA ILE A 31 23.63 -6.94 11.25
C ILE A 31 22.49 -6.43 12.14
N TRP A 32 22.42 -6.87 13.40
CA TRP A 32 21.39 -6.41 14.34
C TRP A 32 21.73 -5.06 14.99
N SER A 33 22.96 -4.56 14.81
CA SER A 33 23.33 -3.23 15.26
C SER A 33 22.79 -2.24 14.25
N LYS A 34 21.60 -1.65 14.51
CA LYS A 34 20.96 -0.64 13.65
C LYS A 34 21.84 0.62 13.55
N ASN A 35 22.87 0.59 12.71
CA ASN A 35 23.59 1.79 12.33
C ASN A 35 22.80 2.43 11.17
N PRO A 36 22.23 3.64 11.34
CA PRO A 36 21.43 4.30 10.32
C PRO A 36 22.20 4.58 9.01
N ASN A 37 23.53 4.47 9.02
CA ASN A 37 24.37 4.58 7.82
C ASN A 37 24.55 3.25 7.04
N PHE A 38 24.07 2.11 7.56
CA PHE A 38 24.30 0.78 6.96
C PHE A 38 23.10 0.22 6.18
N SER A 39 21.91 0.82 6.27
CA SER A 39 20.82 0.50 5.34
C SER A 39 20.52 1.75 4.49
N PRO A 40 20.91 1.78 3.21
CA PRO A 40 20.58 2.89 2.31
C PRO A 40 19.08 2.92 1.97
N VAL A 41 18.32 1.92 2.43
CA VAL A 41 16.88 1.84 2.20
C VAL A 41 16.17 2.69 3.23
N ASN A 42 15.84 3.91 2.81
CA ASN A 42 14.91 4.79 3.51
C ASN A 42 13.56 4.05 3.69
N GLU A 43 12.85 4.29 4.80
CA GLU A 43 11.49 3.74 5.02
C GLU A 43 10.52 4.09 3.87
N SER A 44 10.85 5.10 3.04
CA SER A 44 10.16 5.44 1.80
C SER A 44 10.50 4.58 0.57
N GLN A 45 11.35 3.55 0.68
CA GLN A 45 11.79 2.64 -0.41
C GLN A 45 11.61 1.15 -0.06
N LEU A 46 10.55 0.80 0.68
CA LEU A 46 10.26 -0.58 1.13
C LEU A 46 10.16 -1.63 0.00
N PHE A 47 9.86 -1.21 -1.23
CA PHE A 47 9.77 -2.09 -2.39
C PHE A 47 10.42 -1.50 -3.64
N LEU A 48 11.22 -2.32 -4.31
CA LEU A 48 11.96 -1.97 -5.51
C LEU A 48 11.23 -2.44 -6.77
N TYR A 49 10.77 -1.49 -7.56
CA TYR A 49 10.31 -1.74 -8.92
C TYR A 49 11.49 -1.64 -9.87
N ASP A 50 12.27 -2.72 -9.93
CA ASP A 50 13.46 -2.82 -10.77
C ASP A 50 13.62 -4.27 -11.27
N THR A 51 14.61 -4.45 -12.13
CA THR A 51 15.02 -5.71 -12.70
C THR A 51 16.23 -6.29 -11.97
N PHE A 52 16.23 -7.62 -11.87
CA PHE A 52 17.38 -8.39 -11.43
C PHE A 52 18.55 -8.24 -12.43
N PRO A 53 19.79 -8.57 -12.03
CA PRO A 53 20.93 -8.55 -12.94
C PRO A 53 20.65 -9.29 -14.24
N LYS A 54 21.25 -8.81 -15.34
CA LYS A 54 21.19 -9.50 -16.62
C LYS A 54 21.78 -10.91 -16.46
N ASN A 55 21.05 -11.93 -16.91
CA ASN A 55 21.35 -13.36 -16.72
C ASN A 55 21.14 -13.90 -15.29
N PHE A 56 20.30 -13.25 -14.49
CA PHE A 56 19.86 -13.84 -13.22
C PHE A 56 19.20 -15.21 -13.47
N PHE A 57 19.58 -16.20 -12.67
CA PHE A 57 19.22 -17.59 -12.92
C PHE A 57 17.90 -17.92 -12.23
N TRP A 58 16.84 -18.08 -13.01
CA TRP A 58 15.49 -18.37 -12.51
C TRP A 58 15.18 -19.86 -12.58
N GLY A 59 14.74 -20.45 -11.47
CA GLY A 59 14.39 -21.86 -11.45
C GLY A 59 13.28 -22.23 -10.49
N VAL A 60 12.98 -23.51 -10.48
CA VAL A 60 11.94 -24.12 -9.65
C VAL A 60 12.42 -25.50 -9.19
N GLY A 61 11.96 -25.96 -8.02
CA GLY A 61 12.49 -27.16 -7.39
C GLY A 61 11.46 -28.22 -7.00
N THR A 62 11.89 -29.48 -6.94
CA THR A 62 11.18 -30.61 -6.31
C THR A 62 12.12 -31.57 -5.57
N GLY A 63 11.60 -32.27 -4.57
CA GLY A 63 12.23 -33.45 -3.97
C GLY A 63 11.61 -34.75 -4.51
N ALA A 64 12.43 -35.77 -4.77
CA ALA A 64 12.01 -37.04 -5.36
C ALA A 64 10.89 -37.70 -4.55
N PHE A 65 11.10 -37.85 -3.24
CA PHE A 65 10.11 -38.46 -2.35
C PHE A 65 8.76 -37.72 -2.36
N GLN A 66 8.81 -36.39 -2.51
CA GLN A 66 7.60 -35.56 -2.51
C GLN A 66 6.74 -35.78 -3.75
N VAL A 67 7.34 -35.98 -4.94
CA VAL A 67 6.59 -35.91 -6.22
C VAL A 67 6.59 -37.20 -7.04
N GLU A 68 7.59 -38.07 -6.94
CA GLU A 68 7.73 -39.23 -7.84
C GLU A 68 6.63 -40.28 -7.66
N GLY A 69 6.26 -40.57 -6.41
CA GLY A 69 5.39 -41.70 -6.08
C GLY A 69 6.00 -43.05 -6.47
N ASN A 70 5.15 -44.06 -6.66
CA ASN A 70 5.55 -45.38 -7.19
C ASN A 70 6.69 -46.02 -6.38
N TRP A 71 6.53 -46.07 -5.07
CA TRP A 71 7.62 -46.35 -4.12
C TRP A 71 8.23 -47.75 -4.21
N LYS A 72 7.52 -48.73 -4.81
CA LYS A 72 7.94 -50.12 -5.02
C LYS A 72 7.86 -50.60 -6.47
N THR A 73 7.69 -49.67 -7.41
CA THR A 73 7.52 -50.00 -8.84
C THR A 73 8.88 -50.15 -9.51
N ASP A 74 8.94 -51.01 -10.54
CA ASP A 74 10.13 -51.21 -11.39
C ASP A 74 11.42 -51.47 -10.62
N GLY A 75 11.34 -52.25 -9.53
CA GLY A 75 12.50 -52.67 -8.75
C GLY A 75 13.09 -51.61 -7.81
N LYS A 76 12.41 -50.47 -7.57
CA LYS A 76 12.82 -49.51 -6.53
C LYS A 76 12.78 -50.16 -5.14
N GLY A 77 13.85 -49.99 -4.37
CA GLY A 77 13.93 -50.38 -2.95
C GLY A 77 13.19 -49.41 -2.02
N PRO A 78 12.83 -49.83 -0.80
CA PRO A 78 12.25 -48.94 0.20
C PRO A 78 13.28 -47.94 0.73
N SER A 79 12.84 -46.70 0.94
CA SER A 79 13.58 -45.69 1.70
C SER A 79 13.20 -45.71 3.18
N ILE A 80 13.96 -45.02 4.02
CA ILE A 80 13.61 -44.79 5.43
C ILE A 80 12.26 -44.07 5.58
N TRP A 81 11.88 -43.22 4.62
CA TRP A 81 10.57 -42.55 4.63
C TRP A 81 9.44 -43.51 4.26
N ASP A 82 9.67 -44.42 3.32
CA ASP A 82 8.71 -45.47 3.01
C ASP A 82 8.39 -46.27 4.29
N TYR A 83 9.41 -46.72 5.03
CA TYR A 83 9.22 -47.39 6.32
C TYR A 83 8.54 -46.49 7.38
N PHE A 84 9.01 -45.24 7.52
CA PHE A 84 8.52 -44.31 8.54
C PHE A 84 7.04 -43.98 8.38
N ILE A 85 6.56 -43.77 7.15
CA ILE A 85 5.14 -43.48 6.88
C ILE A 85 4.27 -44.66 7.32
N HIS A 86 4.65 -45.89 6.94
CA HIS A 86 3.87 -47.09 7.26
C HIS A 86 3.83 -47.40 8.77
N THR A 87 4.85 -46.96 9.53
CA THR A 87 4.99 -47.28 10.95
C THR A 87 4.52 -46.17 11.89
N HIS A 88 4.78 -44.90 11.55
CA HIS A 88 4.59 -43.76 12.45
C HIS A 88 3.42 -42.86 12.06
N LEU A 89 3.00 -42.83 10.79
CA LEU A 89 1.89 -42.00 10.34
C LEU A 89 0.59 -42.83 10.22
N LYS A 90 -0.18 -42.90 11.33
CA LYS A 90 -1.49 -43.60 11.38
C LYS A 90 -2.53 -42.86 10.52
N ASN A 91 -3.43 -43.60 9.86
CA ASN A 91 -4.53 -43.11 9.01
C ASN A 91 -4.16 -42.45 7.66
N VAL A 92 -2.93 -42.60 7.16
CA VAL A 92 -2.63 -42.30 5.76
C VAL A 92 -3.16 -43.46 4.90
N ASN A 93 -4.48 -43.52 4.69
CA ASN A 93 -5.11 -44.53 3.83
C ASN A 93 -4.50 -44.46 2.42
N SER A 94 -3.56 -45.37 2.14
CA SER A 94 -3.22 -45.96 0.84
C SER A 94 -3.33 -45.08 -0.43
N MET A 95 -2.81 -43.85 -0.43
CA MET A 95 -2.42 -43.24 -1.70
C MET A 95 -0.96 -43.56 -1.96
N ASN A 96 -0.70 -44.76 -2.51
CA ASN A 96 0.59 -45.15 -3.10
C ASN A 96 1.10 -44.15 -4.17
N SER A 97 0.21 -43.23 -4.59
CA SER A 97 0.46 -42.18 -5.56
C SER A 97 0.49 -40.80 -4.90
N SER A 98 1.65 -40.14 -4.93
CA SER A 98 1.78 -38.69 -4.64
C SER A 98 1.40 -37.90 -5.90
N SER A 99 2.30 -37.07 -6.43
CA SER A 99 2.12 -36.35 -7.70
C SER A 99 2.32 -37.27 -8.93
N ASP A 100 2.89 -38.46 -8.75
CA ASP A 100 3.18 -39.46 -9.79
C ASP A 100 4.11 -38.95 -10.92
N SER A 101 5.08 -38.10 -10.60
CA SER A 101 6.07 -37.61 -11.56
C SER A 101 6.83 -38.75 -12.27
N TYR A 102 7.01 -39.90 -11.61
CA TYR A 102 7.69 -41.06 -12.21
C TYR A 102 7.02 -41.56 -13.49
N ILE A 103 5.68 -41.51 -13.55
CA ILE A 103 4.90 -41.95 -14.72
C ILE A 103 4.34 -40.78 -15.54
N PHE A 104 4.33 -39.55 -15.00
CA PHE A 104 3.80 -38.34 -15.64
C PHE A 104 4.88 -37.30 -15.95
N LEU A 105 6.07 -37.75 -16.37
CA LEU A 105 7.20 -36.89 -16.74
C LEU A 105 6.81 -35.78 -17.73
N GLU A 106 6.06 -36.09 -18.78
CA GLU A 106 5.64 -35.10 -19.79
C GLU A 106 4.76 -33.98 -19.22
N LYS A 107 3.99 -34.26 -18.15
CA LYS A 107 3.16 -33.24 -17.49
C LYS A 107 4.01 -32.27 -16.69
N ASP A 108 5.07 -32.76 -16.06
CA ASP A 108 6.03 -31.93 -15.33
C ASP A 108 6.85 -31.07 -16.31
N LEU A 109 7.29 -31.64 -17.43
CA LEU A 109 7.97 -30.90 -18.49
C LEU A 109 7.08 -29.79 -19.07
N SER A 110 5.79 -30.09 -19.32
CA SER A 110 4.82 -29.08 -19.77
C SER A 110 4.63 -27.95 -18.74
N ALA A 111 4.70 -28.26 -17.45
CA ALA A 111 4.63 -27.28 -16.37
C ALA A 111 5.89 -26.38 -16.33
N LEU A 112 7.07 -26.93 -16.60
CA LEU A 112 8.32 -26.17 -16.75
C LEU A 112 8.25 -25.24 -17.96
N ASP A 113 7.79 -25.75 -19.10
CA ASP A 113 7.58 -24.97 -20.33
C ASP A 113 6.58 -23.83 -20.12
N PHE A 114 5.52 -24.06 -19.33
CA PHE A 114 4.56 -23.02 -18.99
C PHE A 114 5.18 -21.86 -18.20
N ILE A 115 6.01 -22.16 -17.19
CA ILE A 115 6.66 -21.11 -16.38
C ILE A 115 7.77 -20.41 -17.17
N GLY A 116 8.54 -21.15 -17.97
CA GLY A 116 9.67 -20.61 -18.73
C GLY A 116 10.94 -20.41 -17.88
N VAL A 117 11.19 -21.33 -16.93
CA VAL A 117 12.40 -21.30 -16.09
C VAL A 117 13.69 -21.58 -16.88
N SER A 118 14.81 -21.06 -16.38
CA SER A 118 16.15 -21.34 -16.92
C SER A 118 16.77 -22.62 -16.34
N PHE A 119 16.37 -23.02 -15.14
CA PHE A 119 16.81 -24.27 -14.55
C PHE A 119 15.70 -25.00 -13.78
N TYR A 120 15.87 -26.30 -13.65
CA TYR A 120 15.03 -27.15 -12.83
C TYR A 120 15.87 -27.91 -11.82
N GLN A 121 15.57 -27.72 -10.54
CA GLN A 121 16.18 -28.47 -9.45
C GLN A 121 15.34 -29.70 -9.12
N PHE A 122 15.93 -30.88 -9.19
CA PHE A 122 15.29 -32.12 -8.75
C PHE A 122 16.30 -33.00 -8.00
N SER A 123 15.81 -33.97 -7.24
CA SER A 123 16.69 -34.97 -6.61
C SER A 123 16.58 -36.33 -7.28
N ILE A 124 17.67 -37.08 -7.26
CA ILE A 124 17.68 -38.51 -7.63
C ILE A 124 17.29 -39.30 -6.39
N SER A 125 16.35 -40.24 -6.54
CA SER A 125 16.02 -41.16 -5.45
C SER A 125 17.04 -42.28 -5.40
N TRP A 126 17.90 -42.23 -4.37
CA TRP A 126 18.95 -43.24 -4.16
C TRP A 126 18.41 -44.68 -4.19
N PRO A 127 17.35 -45.06 -3.44
CA PRO A 127 16.83 -46.42 -3.48
C PRO A 127 16.11 -46.77 -4.78
N ARG A 128 15.80 -45.81 -5.65
CA ARG A 128 15.32 -46.10 -7.00
C ARG A 128 16.45 -46.54 -7.91
N LEU A 129 17.63 -45.93 -7.79
CA LEU A 129 18.80 -46.24 -8.60
C LEU A 129 19.55 -47.47 -8.06
N PHE A 130 19.74 -47.54 -6.75
CA PHE A 130 20.38 -48.65 -6.04
C PHE A 130 19.48 -49.11 -4.88
N PRO A 131 18.65 -50.14 -5.08
CA PRO A 131 17.64 -50.58 -4.10
C PRO A 131 18.19 -50.88 -2.70
N ASP A 132 19.39 -51.47 -2.62
CA ASP A 132 20.07 -51.79 -1.36
C ASP A 132 21.07 -50.70 -0.92
N GLY A 133 21.13 -49.59 -1.65
CA GLY A 133 22.03 -48.46 -1.44
C GLY A 133 23.48 -48.65 -1.88
N ILE A 134 24.00 -49.88 -1.85
CA ILE A 134 25.33 -50.22 -2.37
C ILE A 134 25.35 -50.22 -3.90
N VAL A 135 26.46 -49.75 -4.50
CA VAL A 135 26.64 -49.72 -5.96
C VAL A 135 26.99 -51.13 -6.47
N SER A 136 25.98 -51.97 -6.65
CA SER A 136 26.10 -53.31 -7.22
C SER A 136 25.64 -53.32 -8.68
N VAL A 137 24.34 -53.44 -8.91
CA VAL A 137 23.70 -53.36 -10.22
C VAL A 137 22.66 -52.24 -10.17
N ALA A 138 22.88 -51.21 -10.99
CA ALA A 138 21.93 -50.10 -11.09
C ALA A 138 20.59 -50.58 -11.65
N ASN A 139 19.50 -50.10 -11.07
CA ASN A 139 18.16 -50.35 -11.59
C ASN A 139 17.98 -49.66 -12.94
N ALA A 140 17.93 -50.44 -14.02
CA ALA A 140 17.82 -49.96 -15.38
C ALA A 140 16.60 -49.04 -15.62
N LYS A 141 15.47 -49.30 -14.95
CA LYS A 141 14.25 -48.48 -15.09
C LYS A 141 14.34 -47.15 -14.35
N GLY A 142 14.95 -47.15 -13.16
CA GLY A 142 15.29 -45.92 -12.44
C GLY A 142 16.25 -45.05 -13.23
N LEU A 143 17.30 -45.66 -13.78
CA LEU A 143 18.27 -45.01 -14.65
C LEU A 143 17.62 -44.42 -15.92
N GLN A 144 16.75 -45.18 -16.58
CA GLN A 144 16.04 -44.74 -17.77
C GLN A 144 15.20 -43.48 -17.50
N TYR A 145 14.51 -43.43 -16.37
CA TYR A 145 13.70 -42.27 -15.97
C TYR A 145 14.56 -40.99 -15.86
N TYR A 146 15.64 -41.02 -15.08
CA TYR A 146 16.50 -39.84 -14.92
C TYR A 146 17.23 -39.44 -16.21
N ASN A 147 17.67 -40.41 -17.03
CA ASN A 147 18.22 -40.10 -18.34
C ASN A 147 17.20 -39.42 -19.27
N THR A 148 15.95 -39.90 -19.26
CA THR A 148 14.88 -39.31 -20.07
C THR A 148 14.56 -37.89 -19.61
N LEU A 149 14.45 -37.66 -18.30
CA LEU A 149 14.28 -36.32 -17.73
C LEU A 149 15.43 -35.38 -18.12
N LEU A 150 16.68 -35.77 -17.90
CA LEU A 150 17.84 -34.93 -18.24
C LEU A 150 17.92 -34.61 -19.74
N ASN A 151 17.67 -35.60 -20.60
CA ASN A 151 17.62 -35.37 -22.04
C ASN A 151 16.52 -34.38 -22.42
N ALA A 152 15.33 -34.52 -21.81
CA ALA A 152 14.21 -33.63 -22.07
C ALA A 152 14.45 -32.18 -21.59
N LEU A 153 15.19 -32.00 -20.48
CA LEU A 153 15.60 -30.68 -19.96
C LEU A 153 16.63 -30.02 -20.87
N VAL A 154 17.67 -30.74 -21.27
CA VAL A 154 18.71 -30.24 -22.18
C VAL A 154 18.11 -29.83 -23.53
N LEU A 155 17.19 -30.63 -24.08
CA LEU A 155 16.46 -30.29 -25.31
C LEU A 155 15.65 -28.99 -25.20
N ARG A 156 15.23 -28.61 -24.00
CA ARG A 156 14.47 -27.38 -23.70
C ARG A 156 15.36 -26.20 -23.29
N ASN A 157 16.69 -26.39 -23.26
CA ASN A 157 17.64 -25.43 -22.69
C ASN A 157 17.35 -25.10 -21.22
N ILE A 158 16.83 -26.07 -20.47
CA ILE A 158 16.65 -25.96 -19.02
C ILE A 158 17.84 -26.65 -18.36
N GLU A 159 18.64 -25.89 -17.63
CA GLU A 159 19.80 -26.42 -16.92
C GLU A 159 19.34 -27.32 -15.75
N PRO A 160 19.82 -28.56 -15.63
CA PRO A 160 19.50 -29.40 -14.49
C PRO A 160 20.39 -29.06 -13.29
N ILE A 161 19.76 -28.78 -12.14
CA ILE A 161 20.42 -28.77 -10.84
C ILE A 161 20.05 -30.05 -10.11
N VAL A 162 21.01 -30.96 -9.95
CA VAL A 162 20.72 -32.29 -9.41
C VAL A 162 21.15 -32.40 -7.95
N THR A 163 20.19 -32.76 -7.10
CA THR A 163 20.41 -33.09 -5.69
C THR A 163 20.61 -34.59 -5.53
N LEU A 164 21.74 -35.03 -4.99
CA LEU A 164 22.06 -36.45 -4.82
C LEU A 164 21.26 -37.10 -3.68
N TYR A 165 21.11 -36.38 -2.55
CA TYR A 165 20.41 -36.87 -1.38
C TYR A 165 19.37 -35.86 -0.87
N HIS A 166 18.09 -36.25 -0.93
CA HIS A 166 16.96 -35.49 -0.40
C HIS A 166 16.15 -36.34 0.58
N TRP A 167 16.82 -36.74 1.66
CA TRP A 167 16.28 -37.39 2.85
C TRP A 167 15.82 -38.84 2.67
N ASP A 168 15.91 -39.39 1.46
CA ASP A 168 15.38 -40.68 1.07
C ASP A 168 16.44 -41.80 1.11
N LEU A 169 17.11 -41.95 2.26
CA LEU A 169 18.12 -43.00 2.46
C LEU A 169 17.53 -44.40 2.20
N PRO A 170 18.22 -45.28 1.45
CA PRO A 170 17.82 -46.68 1.32
C PRO A 170 17.68 -47.36 2.68
N LEU A 171 16.54 -48.03 2.91
CA LEU A 171 16.24 -48.67 4.19
C LEU A 171 17.31 -49.71 4.57
N ALA A 172 17.84 -50.44 3.59
CA ALA A 172 18.90 -51.42 3.80
C ALA A 172 20.15 -50.82 4.49
N LEU A 173 20.51 -49.57 4.20
CA LEU A 173 21.63 -48.89 4.86
C LEU A 173 21.30 -48.50 6.31
N GLN A 174 20.04 -48.11 6.56
CA GLN A 174 19.57 -47.82 7.91
C GLN A 174 19.55 -49.07 8.79
N GLU A 175 19.03 -50.19 8.28
CA GLU A 175 18.92 -51.45 9.03
C GLU A 175 20.28 -52.11 9.26
N LYS A 176 21.15 -52.13 8.24
CA LYS A 176 22.45 -52.82 8.32
C LYS A 176 23.50 -52.04 9.09
N TYR A 177 23.57 -50.71 8.89
CA TYR A 177 24.66 -49.89 9.42
C TYR A 177 24.19 -48.86 10.46
N GLY A 178 22.88 -48.67 10.65
CA GLY A 178 22.34 -47.56 11.45
C GLY A 178 22.25 -46.24 10.68
N GLY A 179 22.38 -46.29 9.35
CA GLY A 179 22.32 -45.13 8.46
C GLY A 179 23.43 -44.12 8.73
N TRP A 180 23.09 -42.84 8.73
CA TRP A 180 24.07 -41.75 8.89
C TRP A 180 24.78 -41.73 10.26
N LYS A 181 24.38 -42.56 11.23
CA LYS A 181 25.12 -42.73 12.48
C LYS A 181 26.48 -43.41 12.27
N ASN A 182 26.66 -44.13 11.16
CA ASN A 182 27.84 -44.92 10.89
C ASN A 182 28.67 -44.32 9.75
N GLU A 183 29.98 -44.15 9.97
CA GLU A 183 30.90 -43.55 9.02
C GLU A 183 31.06 -44.35 7.71
N THR A 184 30.75 -45.66 7.73
CA THR A 184 30.77 -46.52 6.52
C THR A 184 29.87 -45.95 5.41
N VAL A 185 28.80 -45.22 5.77
CA VAL A 185 27.89 -44.61 4.81
C VAL A 185 28.55 -43.48 4.00
N ILE A 186 29.65 -42.88 4.50
CA ILE A 186 30.40 -41.84 3.78
C ILE A 186 30.96 -42.40 2.46
N ASP A 187 31.59 -43.58 2.51
CA ASP A 187 32.14 -44.23 1.32
C ASP A 187 31.04 -44.73 0.39
N ILE A 188 30.00 -45.34 0.95
CA ILE A 188 28.84 -45.83 0.18
C ILE A 188 28.13 -44.68 -0.56
N PHE A 189 27.98 -43.52 0.09
CA PHE A 189 27.42 -42.32 -0.54
C PHE A 189 28.35 -41.78 -1.62
N ASN A 190 29.66 -41.83 -1.42
CA ASN A 190 30.64 -41.42 -2.43
C ASN A 190 30.63 -42.33 -3.66
N ASP A 191 30.43 -43.64 -3.50
CA ASP A 191 30.29 -44.56 -4.63
C ASP A 191 29.02 -44.25 -5.44
N TYR A 192 27.90 -44.02 -4.75
CA TYR A 192 26.66 -43.58 -5.38
C TYR A 192 26.83 -42.26 -6.14
N ALA A 193 27.49 -41.26 -5.53
CA ALA A 193 27.79 -39.98 -6.17
C ALA A 193 28.69 -40.16 -7.40
N THR A 194 29.71 -41.01 -7.31
CA THR A 194 30.62 -41.34 -8.42
C THR A 194 29.85 -41.87 -9.63
N TYR A 195 28.94 -42.81 -9.40
CA TYR A 195 28.09 -43.35 -10.46
C TYR A 195 27.21 -42.27 -11.10
N CYS A 196 26.59 -41.41 -10.28
CA CYS A 196 25.78 -40.30 -10.78
C CYS A 196 26.61 -39.31 -11.61
N PHE A 197 27.83 -38.97 -11.19
CA PHE A 197 28.72 -38.09 -11.95
C PHE A 197 29.14 -38.71 -13.29
N GLN A 198 29.50 -39.99 -13.30
CA GLN A 198 29.85 -40.71 -14.53
C GLN A 198 28.69 -40.75 -15.52
N THR A 199 27.48 -40.98 -15.02
CA THR A 199 26.31 -41.28 -15.84
C THR A 199 25.58 -40.02 -16.33
N PHE A 200 25.53 -38.97 -15.49
CA PHE A 200 24.72 -37.78 -15.74
C PHE A 200 25.53 -36.49 -15.86
N GLY A 201 26.80 -36.48 -15.44
CA GLY A 201 27.62 -35.26 -15.34
C GLY A 201 28.07 -34.65 -16.67
N ASP A 202 27.83 -35.35 -17.79
CA ASP A 202 27.93 -34.77 -19.13
C ASP A 202 26.89 -33.65 -19.33
N ARG A 203 25.67 -33.86 -18.81
CA ARG A 203 24.50 -32.96 -18.94
C ARG A 203 24.25 -32.10 -17.70
N VAL A 204 24.82 -32.45 -16.54
CA VAL A 204 24.60 -31.73 -15.28
C VAL A 204 25.79 -30.84 -14.92
N LYS A 205 25.54 -29.52 -14.84
CA LYS A 205 26.55 -28.51 -14.45
C LYS A 205 26.43 -28.03 -13.01
N TYR A 206 25.33 -28.30 -12.33
CA TYR A 206 25.13 -27.90 -10.95
C TYR A 206 24.70 -29.10 -10.10
N TRP A 207 25.50 -29.40 -9.09
CA TRP A 207 25.30 -30.51 -8.17
C TRP A 207 25.08 -30.01 -6.75
N ILE A 208 24.12 -30.62 -6.06
CA ILE A 208 23.92 -30.48 -4.63
C ILE A 208 24.10 -31.86 -4.00
N THR A 209 25.01 -32.02 -3.04
CA THR A 209 25.18 -33.32 -2.38
C THR A 209 23.99 -33.67 -1.52
N ILE A 210 23.72 -32.83 -0.52
CA ILE A 210 22.73 -33.08 0.52
C ILE A 210 21.82 -31.86 0.62
N HIS A 211 20.52 -32.10 0.61
CA HIS A 211 19.54 -31.07 0.87
C HIS A 211 19.29 -30.93 2.38
N ASN A 212 19.56 -29.76 2.94
CA ASN A 212 19.23 -29.36 4.31
C ASN A 212 19.65 -30.38 5.39
N PRO A 213 20.97 -30.62 5.57
CA PRO A 213 21.48 -31.64 6.48
C PRO A 213 21.09 -31.41 7.95
N TYR A 214 20.79 -30.15 8.31
CA TYR A 214 20.29 -29.78 9.63
C TYR A 214 19.01 -30.56 9.99
N LEU A 215 18.02 -30.60 9.10
CA LEU A 215 16.76 -31.27 9.38
C LEU A 215 16.94 -32.80 9.41
N VAL A 216 17.80 -33.35 8.55
CA VAL A 216 18.15 -34.78 8.56
C VAL A 216 18.69 -35.20 9.92
N ALA A 217 19.64 -34.44 10.48
CA ALA A 217 20.21 -34.75 11.78
C ALA A 217 19.25 -34.43 12.94
N TRP A 218 18.69 -33.21 12.96
CA TRP A 218 17.88 -32.71 14.07
C TRP A 218 16.52 -33.40 14.16
N HIS A 219 15.76 -33.44 13.05
CA HIS A 219 14.43 -34.05 13.06
C HIS A 219 14.46 -35.57 12.90
N GLY A 220 15.50 -36.14 12.26
CA GLY A 220 15.67 -37.59 12.13
C GLY A 220 16.09 -38.27 13.43
N TYR A 221 16.94 -37.63 14.24
CA TYR A 221 17.55 -38.26 15.43
C TYR A 221 17.39 -37.48 16.75
N GLY A 222 16.98 -36.21 16.69
CA GLY A 222 16.75 -35.38 17.88
C GLY A 222 15.28 -35.37 18.28
N THR A 223 14.42 -34.83 17.40
CA THR A 223 12.98 -34.71 17.66
C THR A 223 12.17 -35.92 17.21
N GLY A 224 12.71 -36.74 16.29
CA GLY A 224 12.03 -37.89 15.67
C GLY A 224 10.76 -37.52 14.91
N ILE A 225 10.74 -36.33 14.28
CA ILE A 225 9.62 -35.87 13.44
C ILE A 225 9.80 -36.36 12.01
N HIS A 226 11.06 -36.48 11.56
CA HIS A 226 11.42 -37.01 10.26
C HIS A 226 11.97 -38.42 10.39
N ALA A 227 11.97 -39.17 9.28
CA ALA A 227 12.64 -40.47 9.23
C ALA A 227 14.13 -40.31 9.59
N PRO A 228 14.74 -41.24 10.36
CA PRO A 228 14.18 -42.53 10.79
C PRO A 228 13.32 -42.50 12.08
N GLY A 229 13.10 -41.33 12.69
CA GLY A 229 12.18 -41.18 13.83
C GLY A 229 12.81 -41.40 15.21
N GLU A 230 14.14 -41.37 15.31
CA GLU A 230 14.85 -41.52 16.58
C GLU A 230 14.72 -40.24 17.44
N LYS A 231 14.60 -40.41 18.77
CA LYS A 231 14.36 -39.32 19.72
C LYS A 231 15.34 -39.35 20.88
N GLY A 232 15.71 -38.18 21.37
CA GLY A 232 16.37 -38.01 22.67
C GLY A 232 17.85 -38.39 22.74
N ASN A 233 18.46 -38.86 21.65
CA ASN A 233 19.89 -39.15 21.60
C ASN A 233 20.67 -37.99 20.97
N LEU A 234 21.09 -37.04 21.81
CA LEU A 234 21.81 -35.84 21.35
C LEU A 234 23.17 -36.18 20.72
N ALA A 235 23.84 -37.24 21.16
CA ALA A 235 25.09 -37.70 20.54
C ALA A 235 24.85 -38.18 19.11
N ALA A 236 23.78 -38.94 18.86
CA ALA A 236 23.42 -39.37 17.51
C ALA A 236 23.16 -38.19 16.57
N VAL A 237 22.51 -37.12 17.04
CA VAL A 237 22.25 -35.90 16.24
C VAL A 237 23.57 -35.31 15.72
N TYR A 238 24.55 -35.10 16.60
CA TYR A 238 25.81 -34.47 16.21
C TYR A 238 26.75 -35.43 15.46
N THR A 239 26.72 -36.74 15.75
CA THR A 239 27.42 -37.75 14.96
C THR A 239 26.88 -37.83 13.53
N VAL A 240 25.55 -37.81 13.35
CA VAL A 240 24.92 -37.78 12.03
C VAL A 240 25.30 -36.51 11.28
N GLY A 241 25.23 -35.34 11.93
CA GLY A 241 25.69 -34.09 11.32
C GLY A 241 27.16 -34.13 10.90
N HIS A 242 28.03 -34.73 11.72
CA HIS A 242 29.45 -34.90 11.42
C HIS A 242 29.69 -35.80 10.20
N ASN A 243 29.02 -36.95 10.14
CA ASN A 243 29.13 -37.86 9.00
C ASN A 243 28.58 -37.26 7.71
N LEU A 244 27.49 -36.47 7.78
CA LEU A 244 26.95 -35.74 6.62
C LEU A 244 27.96 -34.71 6.08
N ILE A 245 28.65 -33.98 6.96
CA ILE A 245 29.71 -33.03 6.57
C ILE A 245 30.88 -33.76 5.91
N LYS A 246 31.36 -34.85 6.52
CA LYS A 246 32.46 -35.67 5.96
C LYS A 246 32.07 -36.28 4.62
N ALA A 247 30.85 -36.80 4.48
CA ALA A 247 30.33 -37.35 3.23
C ALA A 247 30.28 -36.28 2.12
N HIS A 248 29.78 -35.08 2.43
CA HIS A 248 29.81 -33.95 1.49
C HIS A 248 31.24 -33.60 1.06
N SER A 249 32.16 -33.41 2.00
CA SER A 249 33.56 -33.07 1.71
C SER A 249 34.21 -34.14 0.82
N LYS A 250 34.03 -35.43 1.15
CA LYS A 250 34.56 -36.54 0.35
C LYS A 250 34.03 -36.50 -1.10
N VAL A 251 32.73 -36.29 -1.27
CA VAL A 251 32.10 -36.19 -2.60
C VAL A 251 32.57 -34.95 -3.36
N TRP A 252 32.76 -33.81 -2.70
CA TRP A 252 33.29 -32.62 -3.35
C TRP A 252 34.72 -32.85 -3.85
N HIS A 253 35.60 -33.45 -3.04
CA HIS A 253 36.98 -33.76 -3.46
C HIS A 253 37.01 -34.76 -4.62
N ASN A 254 36.13 -35.77 -4.57
CA ASN A 254 35.97 -36.71 -5.67
C ASN A 254 35.54 -35.99 -6.96
N TYR A 255 34.48 -35.16 -6.90
CA TYR A 255 34.04 -34.36 -8.04
C TYR A 255 35.14 -33.45 -8.58
N ASN A 256 35.82 -32.73 -7.67
CA ASN A 256 36.85 -31.76 -8.01
C ASN A 256 38.06 -32.40 -8.71
N ARG A 257 38.54 -33.56 -8.23
CA ARG A 257 39.71 -34.24 -8.79
C ARG A 257 39.38 -35.02 -10.06
N ASN A 258 38.27 -35.75 -10.05
CA ASN A 258 38.01 -36.77 -11.06
C ASN A 258 37.06 -36.31 -12.18
N PHE A 259 36.19 -35.33 -11.93
CA PHE A 259 35.08 -34.99 -12.85
C PHE A 259 35.11 -33.54 -13.34
N ARG A 260 35.39 -32.58 -12.46
CA ARG A 260 35.42 -31.15 -12.78
C ARG A 260 36.32 -30.80 -13.97
N PRO A 261 37.54 -31.37 -14.16
CA PRO A 261 38.41 -31.01 -15.28
C PRO A 261 37.76 -31.19 -16.65
N HIS A 262 36.89 -32.18 -16.83
CA HIS A 262 36.22 -32.46 -18.10
C HIS A 262 34.73 -32.08 -18.11
N GLN A 263 34.02 -32.16 -16.99
CA GLN A 263 32.58 -31.81 -16.91
C GLN A 263 32.36 -30.31 -16.72
N LYS A 264 33.31 -29.59 -16.09
CA LYS A 264 33.27 -28.15 -15.82
C LYS A 264 32.02 -27.68 -15.05
N GLY A 265 31.46 -28.53 -14.21
CA GLY A 265 30.33 -28.18 -13.34
C GLY A 265 30.76 -27.63 -11.99
N TRP A 266 29.76 -27.32 -11.16
CA TRP A 266 29.83 -26.73 -9.83
C TRP A 266 29.10 -27.64 -8.85
N LEU A 267 29.62 -27.80 -7.64
CA LEU A 267 29.07 -28.62 -6.57
C LEU A 267 28.98 -27.82 -5.27
N SER A 268 27.85 -27.96 -4.60
CA SER A 268 27.59 -27.36 -3.27
C SER A 268 26.72 -28.29 -2.41
N ILE A 269 26.27 -27.77 -1.27
CA ILE A 269 25.37 -28.40 -0.31
C ILE A 269 24.31 -27.38 0.10
N THR A 270 23.02 -27.74 0.04
CA THR A 270 21.95 -26.81 0.43
C THR A 270 21.86 -26.74 1.94
N LEU A 271 22.12 -25.57 2.51
CA LEU A 271 22.01 -25.30 3.94
C LEU A 271 20.75 -24.49 4.22
N GLY A 272 19.86 -25.03 5.05
CA GLY A 272 18.63 -24.36 5.44
C GLY A 272 18.76 -23.58 6.75
N SER A 273 18.12 -22.42 6.86
CA SER A 273 18.04 -21.70 8.13
C SER A 273 16.75 -20.89 8.30
N HIS A 274 16.50 -20.47 9.54
CA HIS A 274 15.51 -19.47 9.89
C HIS A 274 16.16 -18.08 9.95
N TRP A 275 15.36 -17.04 10.21
CA TRP A 275 15.88 -15.75 10.65
C TRP A 275 15.28 -15.36 12.01
N ILE A 276 16.03 -14.56 12.78
CA ILE A 276 15.69 -14.20 14.15
C ILE A 276 16.08 -12.75 14.46
N GLU A 277 15.22 -12.05 15.20
CA GLU A 277 15.38 -10.66 15.60
C GLU A 277 15.35 -10.53 17.14
N PRO A 278 16.13 -9.59 17.71
CA PRO A 278 16.15 -9.37 19.14
C PRO A 278 14.82 -8.77 19.61
N ASN A 279 14.30 -9.22 20.74
CA ASN A 279 13.05 -8.66 21.31
C ASN A 279 13.19 -7.16 21.62
N ARG A 280 14.40 -6.74 21.97
CA ARG A 280 14.76 -5.34 22.23
C ARG A 280 15.93 -4.98 21.32
N SER A 281 15.69 -4.07 20.38
CA SER A 281 16.58 -3.78 19.24
C SER A 281 18.02 -3.41 19.60
N GLU A 282 18.25 -2.83 20.78
CA GLU A 282 19.59 -2.39 21.23
C GLU A 282 20.15 -3.25 22.38
N ASN A 283 19.46 -4.32 22.77
CA ASN A 283 19.91 -5.15 23.87
C ASN A 283 21.00 -6.14 23.41
N THR A 284 22.23 -5.91 23.83
CA THR A 284 23.40 -6.74 23.46
C THR A 284 23.23 -8.22 23.80
N MET A 285 22.50 -8.55 24.87
CA MET A 285 22.25 -9.95 25.26
C MET A 285 21.26 -10.63 24.33
N ASP A 286 20.20 -9.94 23.93
CA ASP A 286 19.22 -10.43 22.94
C ASP A 286 19.89 -10.61 21.57
N ILE A 287 20.78 -9.68 21.16
CA ILE A 287 21.61 -9.82 19.95
C ILE A 287 22.56 -11.03 20.04
N LEU A 288 23.22 -11.24 21.18
CA LEU A 288 24.07 -12.43 21.39
C LEU A 288 23.27 -13.72 21.25
N LYS A 289 22.05 -13.78 21.79
CA LYS A 289 21.15 -14.94 21.65
C LYS A 289 20.70 -15.16 20.20
N CYS A 290 20.47 -14.08 19.44
CA CYS A 290 20.19 -14.16 18.01
C CYS A 290 21.36 -14.80 17.25
N GLN A 291 22.59 -14.32 17.49
CA GLN A 291 23.80 -14.92 16.90
C GLN A 291 23.94 -16.41 17.28
N GLN A 292 23.74 -16.75 18.55
CA GLN A 292 23.80 -18.15 19.00
C GLN A 292 22.74 -19.03 18.32
N SER A 293 21.54 -18.50 18.08
CA SER A 293 20.48 -19.21 17.37
C SER A 293 20.88 -19.48 15.91
N MET A 294 21.35 -18.47 15.18
CA MET A 294 21.83 -18.62 13.79
C MET A 294 22.99 -19.62 13.69
N VAL A 295 23.97 -19.50 14.59
CA VAL A 295 25.12 -20.40 14.65
C VAL A 295 24.70 -21.85 14.94
N SER A 296 23.72 -22.06 15.82
CA SER A 296 23.26 -23.42 16.18
C SER A 296 22.58 -24.19 15.04
N VAL A 297 22.11 -23.49 14.00
CA VAL A 297 21.41 -24.07 12.86
C VAL A 297 22.27 -23.98 11.60
N LEU A 298 22.56 -22.76 11.13
CA LEU A 298 23.31 -22.55 9.90
C LEU A 298 24.82 -22.74 10.12
N GLY A 299 25.35 -22.10 11.17
CA GLY A 299 26.78 -22.18 11.50
C GLY A 299 27.28 -23.60 11.75
N TRP A 300 26.43 -24.49 12.27
CA TRP A 300 26.77 -25.90 12.49
C TRP A 300 27.34 -26.58 11.24
N PHE A 301 26.76 -26.33 10.07
CA PHE A 301 27.22 -26.90 8.80
C PHE A 301 28.04 -25.90 7.98
N ALA A 302 27.67 -24.63 7.99
CA ALA A 302 28.31 -23.61 7.17
C ALA A 302 29.71 -23.24 7.65
N SER A 303 30.00 -23.24 8.97
CA SER A 303 31.34 -22.90 9.47
C SER A 303 32.40 -23.95 9.07
N PRO A 304 32.14 -25.27 9.18
CA PRO A 304 33.08 -26.25 8.63
C PRO A 304 33.29 -26.13 7.12
N ILE A 305 32.21 -25.92 6.35
CA ILE A 305 32.27 -26.00 4.87
C ILE A 305 32.75 -24.69 4.23
N HIS A 306 32.24 -23.55 4.69
CA HIS A 306 32.50 -22.22 4.12
C HIS A 306 33.42 -21.35 4.99
N GLY A 307 33.65 -21.74 6.25
CA GLY A 307 34.50 -21.02 7.19
C GLY A 307 35.90 -21.63 7.32
N ASP A 308 36.30 -21.91 8.55
CA ASP A 308 37.67 -22.31 8.91
C ASP A 308 37.92 -23.83 8.86
N GLY A 309 36.89 -24.64 8.62
CA GLY A 309 36.99 -26.10 8.61
C GLY A 309 36.54 -26.78 9.90
N ASP A 310 36.16 -26.02 10.93
CA ASP A 310 35.76 -26.56 12.23
C ASP A 310 34.36 -26.09 12.65
N TYR A 311 33.82 -26.73 13.69
CA TYR A 311 32.56 -26.30 14.28
C TYR A 311 32.69 -24.94 14.98
N PRO A 312 31.60 -24.15 15.02
CA PRO A 312 31.60 -22.87 15.72
C PRO A 312 32.04 -22.99 17.19
N GLU A 313 32.87 -22.07 17.65
CA GLU A 313 33.42 -22.06 19.03
C GLU A 313 32.36 -22.18 20.12
N VAL A 314 31.22 -21.51 19.94
CA VAL A 314 30.11 -21.58 20.90
C VAL A 314 29.54 -23.00 21.00
N MET A 315 29.47 -23.72 19.88
CA MET A 315 29.01 -25.11 19.87
C MET A 315 30.03 -26.03 20.53
N LYS A 316 31.31 -25.91 20.19
CA LYS A 316 32.39 -26.70 20.80
C LYS A 316 32.42 -26.59 22.31
N LYS A 317 32.27 -25.37 22.85
CA LYS A 317 32.22 -25.12 24.30
C LYS A 317 30.97 -25.71 24.96
N LYS A 318 29.80 -25.59 24.33
CA LYS A 318 28.52 -26.01 24.91
C LYS A 318 28.26 -27.52 24.79
N LEU A 319 28.80 -28.16 23.76
CA LEU A 319 28.47 -29.53 23.34
C LEU A 319 29.68 -30.46 23.42
N LEU A 320 30.70 -30.10 24.20
CA LEU A 320 31.98 -30.82 24.28
C LEU A 320 31.84 -32.33 24.52
N SER A 321 30.80 -32.77 25.24
CA SER A 321 30.55 -34.18 25.55
C SER A 321 29.89 -35.00 24.44
N VAL A 322 29.31 -34.34 23.42
CA VAL A 322 28.49 -35.00 22.38
C VAL A 322 28.87 -34.62 20.95
N LEU A 323 29.59 -33.51 20.76
CA LEU A 323 30.02 -33.03 19.45
C LEU A 323 31.33 -33.76 19.05
N PRO A 324 31.36 -34.51 17.93
CA PRO A 324 32.59 -35.11 17.44
C PRO A 324 33.64 -34.05 17.11
N GLN A 325 34.91 -34.42 17.16
CA GLN A 325 36.04 -33.53 16.87
C GLN A 325 36.58 -33.79 15.47
N PHE A 326 36.83 -32.73 14.71
CA PHE A 326 37.63 -32.83 13.50
C PHE A 326 39.12 -32.83 13.84
N SER A 327 39.86 -33.77 13.27
CA SER A 327 41.32 -33.70 13.22
C SER A 327 41.76 -32.52 12.35
N ASP A 328 43.00 -32.04 12.53
CA ASP A 328 43.50 -30.92 11.72
C ASP A 328 43.60 -31.24 10.22
N ALA A 329 43.78 -32.52 9.87
CA ALA A 329 43.68 -32.97 8.48
C ALA A 329 42.24 -32.81 7.95
N GLU A 330 41.25 -33.28 8.70
CA GLU A 330 39.83 -33.17 8.30
C GLU A 330 39.37 -31.72 8.19
N LYS A 331 39.79 -30.82 9.10
CA LYS A 331 39.47 -29.38 9.00
C LYS A 331 39.93 -28.80 7.66
N ASN A 332 41.14 -29.14 7.25
CA ASN A 332 41.71 -28.71 5.98
C ASN A 332 41.02 -29.35 4.78
N GLU A 333 40.49 -30.56 4.91
CA GLU A 333 39.73 -31.25 3.87
C GLU A 333 38.28 -30.74 3.76
N VAL A 334 37.64 -30.32 4.83
CA VAL A 334 36.22 -29.88 4.82
C VAL A 334 36.09 -28.42 4.39
N ARG A 335 37.03 -27.54 4.76
CA ARG A 335 36.95 -26.13 4.38
C ARG A 335 37.01 -25.94 2.86
N GLY A 336 36.19 -25.02 2.33
CA GLY A 336 36.18 -24.67 0.92
C GLY A 336 35.59 -25.75 0.00
N THR A 337 34.82 -26.70 0.54
CA THR A 337 34.22 -27.81 -0.23
C THR A 337 32.88 -27.45 -0.90
N ALA A 338 32.70 -26.18 -1.26
CA ALA A 338 31.51 -25.71 -1.95
C ALA A 338 31.85 -24.57 -2.91
N ASP A 339 31.47 -24.70 -4.17
CA ASP A 339 31.82 -23.72 -5.21
C ASP A 339 30.94 -22.46 -5.18
N PHE A 340 29.81 -22.55 -4.47
CA PHE A 340 28.87 -21.48 -4.18
C PHE A 340 28.12 -21.82 -2.88
N PHE A 341 27.48 -20.84 -2.26
CA PHE A 341 26.63 -21.04 -1.09
C PHE A 341 25.20 -21.37 -1.55
N ALA A 342 24.74 -22.60 -1.33
CA ALA A 342 23.37 -23.00 -1.63
C ALA A 342 22.49 -22.82 -0.38
N PHE A 343 21.51 -21.93 -0.46
CA PHE A 343 20.69 -21.55 0.69
C PHE A 343 19.24 -22.05 0.54
N SER A 344 18.68 -22.61 1.62
CA SER A 344 17.25 -22.92 1.75
C SER A 344 16.61 -22.02 2.80
N PHE A 345 15.51 -21.38 2.43
CA PHE A 345 14.73 -20.50 3.30
C PHE A 345 13.24 -20.73 3.03
N GLY A 346 12.67 -21.70 3.73
CA GLY A 346 11.28 -22.13 3.53
C GLY A 346 10.67 -22.69 4.82
N PRO A 347 9.37 -23.06 4.80
CA PRO A 347 8.61 -23.42 5.99
C PRO A 347 9.21 -24.55 6.82
N ASN A 348 9.97 -25.46 6.21
CA ASN A 348 10.69 -26.55 6.87
C ASN A 348 11.67 -26.06 7.95
N ASN A 349 12.20 -24.84 7.82
CA ASN A 349 13.10 -24.23 8.80
C ASN A 349 12.36 -23.39 9.85
N PHE A 350 11.03 -23.24 9.74
CA PHE A 350 10.21 -22.42 10.63
C PHE A 350 9.19 -23.24 11.44
N LYS A 351 8.77 -24.39 10.90
CA LYS A 351 7.74 -25.25 11.47
C LYS A 351 8.21 -26.70 11.52
N PRO A 352 7.83 -27.45 12.58
CA PRO A 352 7.07 -27.01 13.77
C PRO A 352 7.92 -26.19 14.78
N HIS A 353 7.32 -25.75 15.90
CA HIS A 353 7.98 -24.83 16.84
C HIS A 353 9.32 -25.34 17.39
N ASN A 354 9.54 -26.65 17.47
CA ASN A 354 10.77 -27.28 17.95
C ASN A 354 11.83 -27.49 16.85
N THR A 355 11.64 -26.93 15.65
CA THR A 355 12.62 -26.98 14.57
C THR A 355 13.91 -26.25 14.90
N MET A 356 13.87 -25.17 15.67
CA MET A 356 15.06 -24.41 16.05
C MET A 356 15.05 -23.95 17.50
N ALA A 357 16.24 -23.72 18.05
CA ALA A 357 16.40 -23.06 19.34
C ALA A 357 16.30 -21.53 19.19
N LYS A 358 15.13 -20.96 19.49
CA LYS A 358 14.87 -19.51 19.41
C LYS A 358 15.59 -18.69 20.49
N MET A 359 15.99 -19.33 21.59
CA MET A 359 16.66 -18.66 22.72
C MET A 359 15.86 -17.47 23.30
N GLY A 360 14.53 -17.56 23.24
CA GLY A 360 13.60 -16.52 23.72
C GLY A 360 13.48 -15.29 22.83
N GLN A 361 14.00 -15.32 21.60
CA GLN A 361 13.94 -14.22 20.63
C GLN A 361 12.83 -14.42 19.58
N ASN A 362 12.61 -13.41 18.74
CA ASN A 362 11.52 -13.39 17.76
C ASN A 362 11.94 -13.96 16.41
N VAL A 363 11.21 -14.94 15.91
CA VAL A 363 11.43 -15.48 14.57
C VAL A 363 10.90 -14.50 13.53
N SER A 364 11.68 -14.27 12.48
CA SER A 364 11.36 -13.33 11.40
C SER A 364 11.52 -13.98 10.03
N LEU A 365 10.81 -13.47 9.02
CA LEU A 365 10.87 -13.93 7.63
C LEU A 365 11.72 -12.99 6.76
N ASN A 366 12.63 -12.23 7.38
CA ASN A 366 13.50 -11.29 6.69
C ASN A 366 14.67 -12.01 5.99
N LEU A 367 14.44 -12.40 4.74
CA LEU A 367 15.41 -13.04 3.86
C LEU A 367 16.59 -12.10 3.54
N ARG A 368 16.37 -10.79 3.45
CA ARG A 368 17.46 -9.82 3.19
C ARG A 368 18.50 -9.83 4.31
N GLU A 369 18.06 -9.82 5.55
CA GLU A 369 18.97 -9.79 6.71
C GLU A 369 19.75 -11.10 6.87
N VAL A 370 19.13 -12.26 6.67
CA VAL A 370 19.89 -13.53 6.70
C VAL A 370 20.91 -13.63 5.56
N LEU A 371 20.61 -13.09 4.37
CA LEU A 371 21.58 -13.00 3.27
C LEU A 371 22.76 -12.08 3.63
N ASN A 372 22.50 -10.97 4.32
CA ASN A 372 23.56 -10.12 4.87
C ASN A 372 24.39 -10.84 5.94
N TRP A 373 23.74 -11.60 6.82
CA TRP A 373 24.43 -12.41 7.81
C TRP A 373 25.36 -13.43 7.16
N ILE A 374 24.91 -14.12 6.10
CA ILE A 374 25.74 -15.04 5.30
C ILE A 374 26.92 -14.29 4.66
N LYS A 375 26.68 -13.12 4.07
CA LYS A 375 27.73 -12.27 3.48
C LYS A 375 28.83 -11.95 4.51
N LEU A 376 28.43 -11.52 5.71
CA LEU A 376 29.37 -11.10 6.76
C LEU A 376 30.15 -12.28 7.34
N GLU A 377 29.47 -13.39 7.67
CA GLU A 377 30.09 -14.55 8.31
C GLU A 377 31.03 -15.34 7.39
N TYR A 378 30.73 -15.39 6.08
CA TYR A 378 31.40 -16.30 5.15
C TYR A 378 32.10 -15.60 3.99
N GLY A 379 32.41 -14.30 4.13
CA GLY A 379 33.27 -13.57 3.18
C GLY A 379 32.61 -13.27 1.82
N ASN A 380 31.35 -12.86 1.82
CA ASN A 380 30.55 -12.51 0.63
C ASN A 380 30.57 -13.58 -0.49
N PRO A 381 30.15 -14.82 -0.20
CA PRO A 381 30.14 -15.88 -1.21
C PRO A 381 29.08 -15.62 -2.29
N ARG A 382 29.23 -16.28 -3.45
CA ARG A 382 28.14 -16.37 -4.44
C ARG A 382 27.01 -17.21 -3.88
N ILE A 383 25.78 -16.69 -3.88
CA ILE A 383 24.62 -17.36 -3.26
C ILE A 383 23.65 -17.83 -4.34
N LEU A 384 23.27 -19.11 -4.29
CA LEU A 384 22.10 -19.66 -4.98
C LEU A 384 21.02 -19.93 -3.95
N ILE A 385 19.85 -19.30 -4.09
CA ILE A 385 18.69 -19.67 -3.28
C ILE A 385 18.10 -20.95 -3.90
N THR A 386 18.40 -22.09 -3.30
CA THR A 386 18.00 -23.43 -3.77
C THR A 386 16.59 -23.85 -3.32
N GLU A 387 16.01 -23.16 -2.35
CA GLU A 387 14.62 -23.36 -1.94
C GLU A 387 14.10 -22.08 -1.31
N ASN A 388 13.06 -21.47 -1.91
CA ASN A 388 12.29 -20.44 -1.25
C ASN A 388 10.82 -20.46 -1.67
N GLY A 389 9.95 -20.23 -0.70
CA GLY A 389 8.51 -20.28 -0.86
C GLY A 389 7.82 -20.43 0.49
N TRP A 390 6.50 -20.47 0.46
CA TRP A 390 5.69 -20.76 1.64
C TRP A 390 4.72 -21.90 1.34
N PHE A 391 3.68 -22.03 2.14
CA PHE A 391 2.64 -23.04 1.94
C PHE A 391 1.25 -22.44 2.12
N THR A 392 0.27 -23.12 1.57
CA THR A 392 -1.16 -22.90 1.83
C THR A 392 -1.77 -24.14 2.44
N ASP A 393 -2.93 -24.01 3.07
CA ASP A 393 -3.73 -25.17 3.47
C ASP A 393 -4.20 -25.98 2.26
N SER A 394 -4.46 -27.27 2.44
CA SER A 394 -4.81 -28.20 1.35
C SER A 394 -6.12 -27.89 0.62
N HIS A 395 -7.03 -27.13 1.24
CA HIS A 395 -8.29 -26.70 0.63
C HIS A 395 -8.09 -25.60 -0.42
N VAL A 396 -6.98 -24.87 -0.36
CA VAL A 396 -6.59 -23.89 -1.39
C VAL A 396 -6.13 -24.65 -2.62
N LYS A 397 -6.89 -24.50 -3.72
CA LYS A 397 -6.62 -25.20 -4.99
C LYS A 397 -5.71 -24.36 -5.88
N THR A 398 -6.28 -23.51 -6.72
CA THR A 398 -5.55 -22.70 -7.71
C THR A 398 -5.45 -21.22 -7.36
N GLU A 399 -6.28 -20.73 -6.44
CA GLU A 399 -6.34 -19.33 -6.02
C GLU A 399 -5.50 -19.14 -4.75
N ASP A 400 -4.18 -19.23 -4.90
CA ASP A 400 -3.21 -19.18 -3.81
C ASP A 400 -2.64 -17.77 -3.61
N THR A 401 -3.53 -16.80 -3.36
CA THR A 401 -3.21 -15.39 -3.21
C THR A 401 -2.07 -15.16 -2.20
N THR A 402 -2.08 -15.86 -1.06
CA THR A 402 -1.02 -15.74 -0.04
C THR A 402 0.35 -16.16 -0.56
N ALA A 403 0.44 -17.16 -1.45
CA ALA A 403 1.69 -17.60 -2.05
C ALA A 403 2.30 -16.52 -2.97
N ILE A 404 1.46 -15.78 -3.72
CA ILE A 404 1.91 -14.63 -4.53
C ILE A 404 2.54 -13.58 -3.62
N TYR A 405 1.86 -13.17 -2.54
CA TYR A 405 2.36 -12.11 -1.66
C TYR A 405 3.66 -12.51 -0.94
N MET A 406 3.77 -13.78 -0.52
CA MET A 406 5.00 -14.30 0.08
C MET A 406 6.16 -14.31 -0.92
N MET A 407 5.93 -14.82 -2.14
CA MET A 407 6.93 -14.81 -3.21
C MET A 407 7.36 -13.39 -3.56
N LYS A 408 6.39 -12.48 -3.66
CA LYS A 408 6.60 -11.06 -3.93
C LYS A 408 7.46 -10.39 -2.85
N ASN A 409 7.23 -10.70 -1.57
CA ASN A 409 8.08 -10.24 -0.45
C ASN A 409 9.52 -10.74 -0.59
N PHE A 410 9.69 -12.06 -0.74
CA PHE A 410 11.00 -12.68 -0.74
C PHE A 410 11.84 -12.22 -1.93
N LEU A 411 11.27 -12.22 -3.14
CA LEU A 411 11.96 -11.75 -4.33
C LEU A 411 12.43 -10.30 -4.20
N ASN A 412 11.60 -9.42 -3.63
CA ASN A 412 11.99 -8.04 -3.40
C ASN A 412 13.07 -7.87 -2.34
N GLN A 413 13.06 -8.68 -1.29
CA GLN A 413 14.16 -8.72 -0.32
C GLN A 413 15.46 -9.21 -0.96
N VAL A 414 15.40 -10.18 -1.89
CA VAL A 414 16.57 -10.61 -2.68
C VAL A 414 17.05 -9.50 -3.61
N LEU A 415 16.13 -8.80 -4.28
CA LEU A 415 16.48 -7.68 -5.15
C LEU A 415 17.18 -6.55 -4.37
N GLN A 416 16.68 -6.22 -3.19
CA GLN A 416 17.33 -5.27 -2.27
C GLN A 416 18.72 -5.75 -1.83
N ALA A 417 18.85 -7.02 -1.45
CA ALA A 417 20.13 -7.62 -1.08
C ALA A 417 21.17 -7.49 -2.21
N ILE A 418 20.75 -7.67 -3.47
CA ILE A 418 21.63 -7.50 -4.63
C ILE A 418 21.98 -6.02 -4.85
N LYS A 419 20.99 -5.14 -4.87
CA LYS A 419 21.13 -3.74 -5.33
C LYS A 419 21.77 -2.83 -4.29
N PHE A 420 21.44 -3.04 -3.02
CA PHE A 420 21.84 -2.13 -1.93
C PHE A 420 22.87 -2.72 -1.00
N ASP A 421 22.84 -4.04 -0.79
CA ASP A 421 23.75 -4.70 0.13
C ASP A 421 24.91 -5.38 -0.62
N GLU A 422 24.96 -5.28 -1.95
CA GLU A 422 26.00 -5.86 -2.81
C GLU A 422 26.25 -7.37 -2.54
N ILE A 423 25.17 -8.09 -2.24
CA ILE A 423 25.21 -9.54 -2.01
C ILE A 423 25.16 -10.25 -3.36
N GLN A 424 26.05 -11.22 -3.55
CA GLN A 424 26.23 -11.93 -4.82
C GLN A 424 25.20 -13.07 -5.01
N VAL A 425 23.91 -12.76 -4.91
CA VAL A 425 22.84 -13.71 -5.27
C VAL A 425 22.76 -13.82 -6.78
N PHE A 426 23.00 -15.02 -7.33
CA PHE A 426 23.01 -15.24 -8.78
C PHE A 426 21.82 -16.04 -9.31
N GLY A 427 21.03 -16.65 -8.42
CA GLY A 427 19.83 -17.37 -8.82
C GLY A 427 18.84 -17.62 -7.71
N TYR A 428 17.62 -17.96 -8.10
CA TYR A 428 16.48 -18.17 -7.22
C TYR A 428 15.65 -19.38 -7.65
N THR A 429 15.35 -20.26 -6.69
CA THR A 429 14.54 -21.47 -6.88
C THR A 429 13.22 -21.33 -6.14
N ALA A 430 12.14 -21.12 -6.88
CA ALA A 430 10.80 -21.18 -6.31
C ALA A 430 10.49 -22.62 -5.86
N TRP A 431 9.95 -22.77 -4.65
CA TRP A 431 9.60 -24.08 -4.11
C TRP A 431 8.11 -24.19 -3.80
N SER A 432 7.38 -25.15 -4.36
CA SER A 432 7.80 -26.25 -5.28
C SER A 432 7.19 -26.11 -6.68
N LEU A 433 7.65 -26.90 -7.66
CA LEU A 433 7.00 -26.95 -8.98
C LEU A 433 5.53 -27.36 -8.86
N LEU A 434 5.25 -28.47 -8.17
CA LEU A 434 3.91 -29.03 -8.04
C LEU A 434 3.64 -29.51 -6.62
N ASP A 435 2.35 -29.58 -6.28
CA ASP A 435 1.91 -30.12 -4.98
C ASP A 435 2.34 -31.58 -4.86
N GLY A 436 2.86 -31.96 -3.70
CA GLY A 436 3.30 -33.32 -3.39
C GLY A 436 3.09 -33.68 -1.92
N PHE A 437 3.83 -34.70 -1.47
CA PHE A 437 3.85 -35.14 -0.08
C PHE A 437 4.79 -34.25 0.75
N GLU A 438 4.25 -33.53 1.72
CA GLU A 438 4.95 -32.53 2.55
C GLU A 438 5.42 -33.12 3.89
N TRP A 439 6.15 -34.23 3.83
CA TRP A 439 6.82 -34.83 4.99
C TRP A 439 5.83 -35.19 6.12
N GLN A 440 6.03 -34.70 7.34
CA GLN A 440 5.11 -34.95 8.46
C GLN A 440 3.74 -34.30 8.26
N ASP A 441 3.63 -33.28 7.40
CA ASP A 441 2.36 -32.60 7.10
C ASP A 441 1.55 -33.35 6.02
N VAL A 442 2.13 -34.39 5.42
CA VAL A 442 1.48 -35.29 4.46
C VAL A 442 0.87 -34.48 3.30
N TYR A 443 -0.45 -34.45 3.18
CA TYR A 443 -1.20 -33.67 2.17
C TYR A 443 -2.07 -32.58 2.80
N THR A 444 -1.81 -32.21 4.07
CA THR A 444 -2.59 -31.17 4.78
C THR A 444 -2.21 -29.76 4.34
N THR A 445 -1.01 -29.60 3.77
CA THR A 445 -0.48 -28.37 3.21
C THR A 445 -0.13 -28.56 1.73
N ARG A 446 0.01 -27.45 1.00
CA ARG A 446 0.37 -27.41 -0.42
C ARG A 446 1.44 -26.35 -0.65
N ARG A 447 2.47 -26.68 -1.43
CA ARG A 447 3.61 -25.79 -1.75
C ARG A 447 3.83 -25.58 -3.24
N GLY A 448 3.15 -26.34 -4.09
CA GLY A 448 3.36 -26.31 -5.53
C GLY A 448 2.85 -25.05 -6.20
N LEU A 449 3.56 -24.58 -7.23
CA LEU A 449 3.04 -23.62 -8.20
C LEU A 449 1.94 -24.23 -9.08
N PHE A 450 1.95 -25.56 -9.23
CA PHE A 450 0.91 -26.33 -9.92
C PHE A 450 0.10 -27.15 -8.92
N TYR A 451 -1.22 -26.95 -8.96
CA TYR A 451 -2.17 -27.74 -8.20
C TYR A 451 -2.27 -29.16 -8.77
N VAL A 452 -2.22 -30.14 -7.88
CA VAL A 452 -2.48 -31.55 -8.20
C VAL A 452 -3.66 -32.05 -7.37
N ASP A 453 -4.67 -32.57 -8.07
CA ASP A 453 -5.75 -33.32 -7.43
C ASP A 453 -5.29 -34.77 -7.20
N PHE A 454 -4.88 -35.07 -5.97
CA PHE A 454 -4.38 -36.39 -5.58
C PHE A 454 -5.44 -37.51 -5.72
N ASN A 455 -6.72 -37.16 -5.72
CA ASN A 455 -7.82 -38.12 -5.91
C ASN A 455 -8.07 -38.45 -7.39
N SER A 456 -7.57 -37.62 -8.32
CA SER A 456 -7.73 -37.85 -9.75
C SER A 456 -6.69 -38.85 -10.25
N LYS A 457 -7.12 -39.84 -11.04
CA LYS A 457 -6.19 -40.75 -11.74
C LYS A 457 -5.25 -40.01 -12.71
N HIS A 458 -5.72 -38.90 -13.28
CA HIS A 458 -4.95 -38.14 -14.27
C HIS A 458 -3.90 -37.22 -13.66
N LYS A 459 -4.08 -36.77 -12.40
CA LYS A 459 -3.15 -35.87 -11.69
C LYS A 459 -2.64 -34.70 -12.54
N GLU A 460 -3.54 -34.00 -13.24
CA GLU A 460 -3.16 -32.86 -14.07
C GLU A 460 -2.44 -31.77 -13.27
N ARG A 461 -1.42 -31.15 -13.87
CA ARG A 461 -0.68 -30.02 -13.29
C ARG A 461 -1.42 -28.74 -13.65
N LYS A 462 -2.32 -28.28 -12.78
CA LYS A 462 -3.11 -27.07 -13.04
C LYS A 462 -2.36 -25.84 -12.52
N PRO A 463 -2.00 -24.84 -13.36
CA PRO A 463 -1.25 -23.68 -12.90
C PRO A 463 -2.08 -22.88 -11.89
N LYS A 464 -1.51 -22.64 -10.70
CA LYS A 464 -2.09 -21.75 -9.70
C LYS A 464 -1.84 -20.28 -10.07
N SER A 465 -2.41 -19.37 -9.29
CA SER A 465 -2.14 -17.93 -9.44
C SER A 465 -0.65 -17.62 -9.27
N SER A 466 0.04 -18.28 -8.33
CA SER A 466 1.48 -18.17 -8.13
C SER A 466 2.31 -18.61 -9.34
N ALA A 467 1.92 -19.66 -10.08
CA ALA A 467 2.60 -20.06 -11.33
C ALA A 467 2.54 -18.96 -12.40
N ARG A 468 1.36 -18.34 -12.55
CA ARG A 468 1.16 -17.24 -13.51
C ARG A 468 1.98 -16.01 -13.12
N TYR A 469 1.99 -15.70 -11.82
CA TYR A 469 2.79 -14.63 -11.27
C TYR A 469 4.30 -14.86 -11.49
N TYR A 470 4.81 -16.04 -11.16
CA TYR A 470 6.22 -16.36 -11.30
C TYR A 470 6.67 -16.38 -12.77
N LYS A 471 5.83 -16.90 -13.67
CA LYS A 471 6.03 -16.79 -15.13
C LYS A 471 6.25 -15.34 -15.55
N GLN A 472 5.40 -14.42 -15.08
CA GLN A 472 5.52 -13.01 -15.41
C GLN A 472 6.83 -12.40 -14.88
N ILE A 473 7.20 -12.72 -13.64
CA ILE A 473 8.47 -12.27 -13.04
C ILE A 473 9.67 -12.69 -13.88
N ILE A 474 9.69 -13.93 -14.36
CA ILE A 474 10.79 -14.45 -15.19
C ILE A 474 10.84 -13.73 -16.54
N GLN A 475 9.68 -13.55 -17.18
CA GLN A 475 9.58 -12.83 -18.46
C GLN A 475 10.06 -11.38 -18.37
N GLU A 476 9.82 -10.73 -17.23
CA GLU A 476 10.20 -9.34 -16.97
C GLU A 476 11.54 -9.18 -16.25
N ASN A 477 12.15 -10.31 -15.84
CA ASN A 477 13.34 -10.36 -15.00
C ASN A 477 13.24 -9.46 -13.75
N GLY A 478 12.09 -9.40 -13.09
CA GLY A 478 11.87 -8.56 -11.90
C GLY A 478 10.48 -7.95 -11.82
N PHE A 479 10.39 -6.77 -11.20
CA PHE A 479 9.14 -6.05 -10.97
C PHE A 479 9.05 -4.83 -11.89
N THR A 480 8.34 -4.95 -13.01
CA THR A 480 8.08 -3.78 -13.86
C THR A 480 6.74 -3.14 -13.47
N LEU A 481 6.72 -1.81 -13.33
CA LEU A 481 5.45 -1.08 -13.22
C LEU A 481 4.77 -1.03 -14.59
N LYS A 482 3.94 -2.04 -14.89
CA LYS A 482 3.08 -2.02 -16.08
C LYS A 482 2.08 -0.87 -16.08
N GLU A 483 1.69 -0.41 -14.89
CA GLU A 483 0.57 0.51 -14.69
C GLU A 483 1.00 1.97 -14.53
N SER A 484 2.28 2.25 -14.26
CA SER A 484 2.80 3.61 -14.36
C SER A 484 3.15 3.92 -15.80
N THR A 485 2.24 4.61 -16.48
CA THR A 485 2.58 5.30 -17.73
C THR A 485 3.63 6.37 -17.45
N PRO A 486 4.55 6.67 -18.39
CA PRO A 486 5.51 7.76 -18.23
C PRO A 486 4.82 9.08 -17.84
N ASP A 487 5.56 9.94 -17.15
CA ASP A 487 5.07 11.28 -16.78
C ASP A 487 4.69 12.05 -18.05
N VAL A 488 3.58 12.79 -17.99
CA VAL A 488 3.13 13.62 -19.12
C VAL A 488 3.53 15.07 -18.89
N GLN A 489 3.86 15.73 -19.98
CA GLN A 489 4.08 17.17 -20.01
C GLN A 489 2.77 17.86 -20.39
N GLY A 490 2.34 18.85 -19.61
CA GLY A 490 1.14 19.61 -19.87
C GLY A 490 0.66 20.44 -18.68
N GLN A 491 -0.39 21.22 -18.91
CA GLN A 491 -0.99 22.11 -17.91
C GLN A 491 -2.47 21.82 -17.77
N PHE A 492 -3.02 22.11 -16.59
CA PHE A 492 -4.46 22.15 -16.35
C PHE A 492 -5.07 23.41 -17.00
N PRO A 493 -6.41 23.52 -17.08
CA PRO A 493 -7.07 24.76 -17.49
C PRO A 493 -6.68 25.96 -16.61
N CYS A 494 -6.73 27.20 -17.14
CA CYS A 494 -6.32 28.39 -16.38
C CYS A 494 -7.27 28.73 -15.22
N ASP A 495 -8.52 28.27 -15.29
CA ASP A 495 -9.54 28.42 -14.24
C ASP A 495 -9.54 27.26 -13.22
N PHE A 496 -8.52 26.40 -13.25
CA PHE A 496 -8.42 25.25 -12.36
C PHE A 496 -8.31 25.66 -10.88
N SER A 497 -9.16 25.07 -10.04
CA SER A 497 -9.20 25.33 -8.60
C SER A 497 -8.07 24.57 -7.87
N TRP A 498 -6.96 25.26 -7.62
CA TRP A 498 -5.89 24.79 -6.74
C TRP A 498 -6.23 25.05 -5.28
N GLY A 499 -6.46 23.98 -4.52
CA GLY A 499 -7.01 24.06 -3.17
C GLY A 499 -6.19 23.40 -2.07
N VAL A 500 -6.51 23.78 -0.84
CA VAL A 500 -6.13 23.05 0.38
C VAL A 500 -7.38 22.85 1.24
N THR A 501 -7.47 21.68 1.88
CA THR A 501 -8.60 21.30 2.72
C THR A 501 -8.24 21.36 4.18
N GLU A 502 -9.15 21.89 4.98
CA GLU A 502 -9.21 21.75 6.42
C GLU A 502 -10.54 21.08 6.79
N SER A 503 -10.56 20.42 7.94
CA SER A 503 -11.73 19.72 8.47
C SER A 503 -12.70 20.72 9.14
N VAL A 504 -13.23 20.40 10.32
CA VAL A 504 -14.13 21.28 11.07
C VAL A 504 -13.34 22.40 11.72
N LEU A 505 -13.64 23.65 11.37
CA LEU A 505 -13.12 24.81 12.08
C LEU A 505 -13.97 25.07 13.32
N LYS A 506 -13.37 25.04 14.50
CA LYS A 506 -14.07 25.41 15.73
C LYS A 506 -14.11 26.94 15.87
N PRO A 507 -15.30 27.55 15.99
CA PRO A 507 -15.42 29.00 16.07
C PRO A 507 -14.93 29.52 17.42
N GLU A 508 -14.22 30.64 17.41
CA GLU A 508 -13.86 31.36 18.63
C GLU A 508 -15.04 32.23 19.09
N SER A 509 -15.48 32.06 20.34
CA SER A 509 -16.63 32.78 20.91
C SER A 509 -16.31 34.20 21.36
N VAL A 510 -15.03 34.53 21.57
CA VAL A 510 -14.57 35.85 22.01
C VAL A 510 -13.38 36.28 21.16
N ALA A 511 -13.25 37.59 20.90
CA ALA A 511 -12.02 38.16 20.37
C ALA A 511 -10.86 37.75 21.28
N SER A 512 -10.04 36.81 20.80
CA SER A 512 -8.95 36.20 21.53
C SER A 512 -7.69 37.07 21.56
N SER A 513 -7.68 38.13 20.74
CA SER A 513 -6.66 39.18 20.83
C SER A 513 -6.82 39.97 22.14
N PRO A 514 -5.74 40.18 22.91
CA PRO A 514 -5.77 41.06 24.09
C PRO A 514 -5.97 42.54 23.72
N GLN A 515 -5.99 42.87 22.43
CA GLN A 515 -6.16 44.24 21.95
C GLN A 515 -7.64 44.63 21.97
N TYR A 516 -7.93 45.78 22.60
CA TYR A 516 -9.27 46.39 22.64
C TYR A 516 -10.35 45.58 23.35
N SER A 517 -9.98 44.58 24.16
CA SER A 517 -10.90 43.74 24.93
C SER A 517 -11.07 44.21 26.38
N ASP A 518 -10.04 44.83 26.97
CA ASP A 518 -10.08 45.37 28.32
C ASP A 518 -10.79 46.74 28.35
N PRO A 519 -11.97 46.87 28.98
CA PRO A 519 -12.68 48.14 29.06
C PRO A 519 -12.17 49.03 30.20
N HIS A 520 -11.21 48.58 31.03
CA HIS A 520 -10.79 49.33 32.21
C HIS A 520 -9.76 50.40 31.88
N LEU A 521 -9.85 51.54 32.58
CA LEU A 521 -8.85 52.59 32.53
C LEU A 521 -7.74 52.30 33.54
N TYR A 522 -6.49 52.47 33.12
CA TYR A 522 -5.32 52.33 33.97
C TYR A 522 -4.51 53.62 33.99
N VAL A 523 -3.99 53.96 35.16
CA VAL A 523 -2.95 54.99 35.32
C VAL A 523 -1.61 54.29 35.30
N TRP A 524 -0.78 54.60 34.31
CA TRP A 524 0.56 54.06 34.20
C TRP A 524 1.55 54.93 34.97
N ASN A 525 2.22 54.35 35.96
CA ASN A 525 3.27 55.06 36.71
C ASN A 525 4.60 55.05 35.93
N VAL A 526 4.71 55.91 34.92
CA VAL A 526 5.85 55.94 33.98
C VAL A 526 7.17 56.28 34.67
N THR A 527 7.15 57.14 35.68
CA THR A 527 8.35 57.65 36.38
C THR A 527 8.71 56.85 37.64
N GLY A 528 7.79 56.06 38.18
CA GLY A 528 7.98 55.27 39.40
C GLY A 528 8.18 53.77 39.13
N ASN A 529 7.32 52.94 39.74
CA ASN A 529 7.43 51.47 39.71
C ASN A 529 7.08 50.83 38.35
N ARG A 530 6.71 51.62 37.32
CA ARG A 530 6.30 51.18 35.98
C ARG A 530 5.08 50.27 35.94
N LEU A 531 4.27 50.22 37.00
CA LEU A 531 3.05 49.42 37.07
C LEU A 531 1.81 50.19 36.57
N LEU A 532 0.82 49.42 36.11
CA LEU A 532 -0.50 49.91 35.73
C LEU A 532 -1.45 49.79 36.93
N HIS A 533 -2.00 50.91 37.38
CA HIS A 533 -2.99 50.95 38.47
C HIS A 533 -4.38 51.16 37.88
N ARG A 534 -5.30 50.22 38.13
CA ARG A 534 -6.67 50.29 37.64
C ARG A 534 -7.43 51.42 38.34
N VAL A 535 -8.16 52.22 37.56
CA VAL A 535 -9.09 53.23 38.10
C VAL A 535 -10.40 52.54 38.44
N GLU A 536 -10.70 52.40 39.73
CA GLU A 536 -11.92 51.76 40.19
C GLU A 536 -13.17 52.55 39.75
N GLY A 537 -14.20 51.82 39.30
CA GLY A 537 -15.48 52.39 38.86
C GLY A 537 -15.53 52.96 37.43
N VAL A 538 -14.41 53.08 36.71
CA VAL A 538 -14.39 53.62 35.33
C VAL A 538 -14.29 52.52 34.28
N ARG A 539 -15.24 52.50 33.34
CA ARG A 539 -15.22 51.63 32.14
C ARG A 539 -15.33 52.46 30.87
N LEU A 540 -14.41 52.23 29.94
CA LEU A 540 -14.37 52.83 28.62
C LEU A 540 -15.21 52.00 27.63
N LYS A 541 -15.70 52.67 26.58
CA LYS A 541 -16.38 52.00 25.47
C LYS A 541 -15.33 51.44 24.51
N THR A 542 -15.29 50.11 24.34
CA THR A 542 -14.42 49.45 23.36
C THR A 542 -15.02 49.51 21.95
N ARG A 543 -14.17 49.51 20.92
CA ARG A 543 -14.63 49.41 19.52
C ARG A 543 -15.27 48.04 19.25
N PRO A 544 -16.18 47.90 18.28
CA PRO A 544 -16.62 46.59 17.84
C PRO A 544 -15.41 45.74 17.41
N ALA A 545 -15.42 44.45 17.77
CA ALA A 545 -14.42 43.50 17.30
C ALA A 545 -14.37 43.52 15.76
N GLN A 546 -13.22 43.23 15.18
CA GLN A 546 -12.99 43.04 13.75
C GLN A 546 -12.55 41.60 13.51
N CYS A 547 -12.57 41.14 12.26
CA CYS A 547 -12.18 39.76 11.94
C CYS A 547 -10.72 39.45 12.32
N THR A 548 -9.84 40.44 12.25
CA THR A 548 -8.43 40.34 12.68
C THR A 548 -8.24 40.19 14.19
N ASP A 549 -9.26 40.49 15.00
CA ASP A 549 -9.20 40.32 16.47
C ASP A 549 -9.39 38.84 16.89
N LEU A 550 -9.71 37.95 15.93
CA LEU A 550 -9.80 36.50 16.09
C LEU A 550 -8.45 35.84 15.73
N VAL A 551 -7.69 35.40 16.73
CA VAL A 551 -6.32 34.88 16.54
C VAL A 551 -6.30 33.65 15.64
N GLY A 552 -7.28 32.76 15.72
CA GLY A 552 -7.39 31.58 14.87
C GLY A 552 -7.56 31.94 13.39
N VAL A 553 -8.36 32.98 13.08
CA VAL A 553 -8.52 33.47 11.70
C VAL A 553 -7.19 34.05 11.20
N LYS A 554 -6.54 34.87 12.01
CA LYS A 554 -5.23 35.44 11.67
C LYS A 554 -4.19 34.36 11.35
N ARG A 555 -4.07 33.33 12.19
CA ARG A 555 -3.13 32.22 11.98
C ARG A 555 -3.43 31.44 10.70
N GLN A 556 -4.71 31.17 10.41
CA GLN A 556 -5.11 30.53 9.15
C GLN A 556 -4.70 31.35 7.93
N LEU A 557 -4.94 32.67 7.96
CA LEU A 557 -4.54 33.58 6.89
C LEU A 557 -3.02 33.63 6.70
N GLU A 558 -2.24 33.63 7.79
CA GLU A 558 -0.77 33.59 7.73
C GLU A 558 -0.25 32.30 7.06
N MET A 559 -0.90 31.16 7.29
CA MET A 559 -0.56 29.90 6.63
C MET A 559 -0.96 29.91 5.16
N LEU A 560 -2.19 30.33 4.86
CA LEU A 560 -2.70 30.43 3.49
C LEU A 560 -1.87 31.42 2.64
N ALA A 561 -1.41 32.53 3.22
CA ALA A 561 -0.56 33.51 2.54
C ALA A 561 0.83 32.96 2.16
N LYS A 562 1.30 31.88 2.82
CA LYS A 562 2.53 31.16 2.43
C LYS A 562 2.30 30.17 1.29
N MET A 563 1.05 29.92 0.92
CA MET A 563 0.65 29.03 -0.16
C MET A 563 0.14 29.85 -1.35
N LYS A 564 0.23 29.29 -2.56
CA LYS A 564 -0.31 29.90 -3.80
C LYS A 564 -1.71 29.38 -4.17
N VAL A 565 -2.41 28.78 -3.21
CA VAL A 565 -3.75 28.22 -3.43
C VAL A 565 -4.74 29.30 -3.85
N THR A 566 -5.66 28.95 -4.74
CA THR A 566 -6.77 29.82 -5.18
C THR A 566 -8.05 29.53 -4.41
N HIS A 567 -8.12 28.35 -3.77
CA HIS A 567 -9.29 27.90 -3.04
C HIS A 567 -8.94 27.34 -1.65
N TYR A 568 -9.82 27.58 -0.68
CA TYR A 568 -9.72 27.01 0.66
C TYR A 568 -11.01 26.26 0.98
N ARG A 569 -10.90 24.96 1.27
CA ARG A 569 -12.02 24.14 1.70
C ARG A 569 -11.99 23.97 3.21
N PHE A 570 -13.11 24.22 3.88
CA PHE A 570 -13.26 23.96 5.31
C PHE A 570 -14.71 23.57 5.65
N ALA A 571 -14.91 23.01 6.84
CA ALA A 571 -16.23 22.62 7.32
C ALA A 571 -16.72 23.47 8.50
N LEU A 572 -18.03 23.68 8.51
CA LEU A 572 -18.76 24.29 9.61
C LEU A 572 -19.02 23.26 10.71
N ASP A 573 -19.14 23.74 11.93
CA ASP A 573 -19.57 22.96 13.09
C ASP A 573 -21.05 23.23 13.38
N TRP A 574 -21.93 22.33 12.92
CA TRP A 574 -23.39 22.45 13.10
C TRP A 574 -23.79 22.67 14.58
N PRO A 575 -23.28 21.92 15.56
CA PRO A 575 -23.60 22.14 16.98
C PRO A 575 -23.20 23.52 17.49
N SER A 576 -22.11 24.10 16.97
CA SER A 576 -21.71 25.45 17.36
C SER A 576 -22.63 26.54 16.79
N ILE A 577 -23.26 26.31 15.64
CA ILE A 577 -24.18 27.27 15.00
C ILE A 577 -25.59 27.15 15.59
N LEU A 578 -26.10 25.92 15.74
CA LEU A 578 -27.42 25.62 16.30
C LEU A 578 -27.29 24.62 17.47
N PRO A 579 -26.96 25.08 18.70
CA PRO A 579 -26.76 24.17 19.84
C PRO A 579 -27.99 23.34 20.20
N THR A 580 -29.20 23.90 20.04
CA THR A 580 -30.48 23.20 20.26
C THR A 580 -30.94 22.38 19.07
N GLY A 581 -30.25 22.43 17.93
CA GLY A 581 -30.63 21.75 16.69
C GLY A 581 -31.81 22.38 15.93
N ASN A 582 -32.35 23.50 16.40
CA ASN A 582 -33.42 24.26 15.73
C ASN A 582 -33.11 25.76 15.70
N LEU A 583 -33.90 26.52 14.94
CA LEU A 583 -33.67 27.96 14.72
C LEU A 583 -34.04 28.85 15.93
N SER A 584 -34.49 28.29 17.06
CA SER A 584 -34.88 29.09 18.23
C SER A 584 -33.68 29.76 18.91
N MET A 585 -32.50 29.13 18.84
CA MET A 585 -31.27 29.63 19.44
C MET A 585 -30.10 29.56 18.46
N VAL A 586 -29.95 30.61 17.65
CA VAL A 586 -28.86 30.75 16.68
C VAL A 586 -27.63 31.41 17.32
N ASN A 587 -26.49 30.74 17.27
CA ASN A 587 -25.22 31.33 17.69
C ASN A 587 -24.66 32.25 16.59
N ARG A 588 -25.02 33.54 16.65
CA ARG A 588 -24.54 34.55 15.70
C ARG A 588 -23.03 34.81 15.76
N GLN A 589 -22.37 34.52 16.88
CA GLN A 589 -20.91 34.67 16.99
C GLN A 589 -20.20 33.62 16.14
N ALA A 590 -20.68 32.38 16.15
CA ALA A 590 -20.15 31.32 15.28
C ALA A 590 -20.30 31.68 13.79
N LEU A 591 -21.49 32.14 13.36
CA LEU A 591 -21.73 32.60 11.99
C LEU A 591 -20.79 33.75 11.59
N ARG A 592 -20.60 34.71 12.51
CA ARG A 592 -19.67 35.82 12.31
C ARG A 592 -18.23 35.35 12.14
N TYR A 593 -17.77 34.38 12.93
CA TYR A 593 -16.45 33.77 12.79
C TYR A 593 -16.26 33.18 11.38
N TYR A 594 -17.21 32.36 10.91
CA TYR A 594 -17.11 31.77 9.56
C TYR A 594 -17.18 32.82 8.46
N ARG A 595 -18.04 33.83 8.60
CA ARG A 595 -18.10 34.95 7.66
C ARG A 595 -16.78 35.73 7.63
N CYS A 596 -16.09 35.86 8.77
CA CYS A 596 -14.75 36.43 8.84
C CYS A 596 -13.72 35.57 8.11
N VAL A 597 -13.71 34.24 8.30
CA VAL A 597 -12.81 33.33 7.56
C VAL A 597 -12.98 33.51 6.05
N VAL A 598 -14.21 33.51 5.55
CA VAL A 598 -14.50 33.65 4.12
C VAL A 598 -14.12 35.03 3.60
N SER A 599 -14.55 36.10 4.28
CA SER A 599 -14.32 37.47 3.82
C SER A 599 -12.84 37.87 3.86
N GLU A 600 -12.08 37.43 4.87
CA GLU A 600 -10.63 37.66 4.92
C GLU A 600 -9.88 36.78 3.91
N GLY A 601 -10.33 35.54 3.67
CA GLY A 601 -9.78 34.69 2.60
C GLY A 601 -9.95 35.32 1.21
N LEU A 602 -11.12 35.92 0.94
CA LEU A 602 -11.38 36.64 -0.32
C LEU A 602 -10.45 37.85 -0.50
N LYS A 603 -10.03 38.53 0.59
CA LYS A 603 -9.03 39.61 0.50
C LYS A 603 -7.65 39.12 0.06
N LEU A 604 -7.36 37.84 0.28
CA LEU A 604 -6.16 37.16 -0.24
C LEU A 604 -6.37 36.56 -1.64
N ASN A 605 -7.50 36.86 -2.31
CA ASN A 605 -7.94 36.22 -3.56
C ASN A 605 -8.14 34.70 -3.44
N ILE A 606 -8.51 34.21 -2.25
CA ILE A 606 -8.79 32.80 -2.01
C ILE A 606 -10.30 32.60 -1.88
N SER A 607 -10.88 31.85 -2.81
CA SER A 607 -12.30 31.48 -2.78
C SER A 607 -12.56 30.36 -1.78
N SER A 608 -13.69 30.38 -1.09
CA SER A 608 -14.03 29.35 -0.11
C SER A 608 -14.96 28.28 -0.69
N MET A 609 -14.64 27.01 -0.44
CA MET A 609 -15.56 25.87 -0.58
C MET A 609 -16.00 25.44 0.82
N VAL A 610 -17.26 25.66 1.16
CA VAL A 610 -17.75 25.44 2.53
C VAL A 610 -18.53 24.13 2.63
N THR A 611 -18.14 23.29 3.57
CA THR A 611 -18.84 22.05 3.91
C THR A 611 -19.80 22.28 5.07
N LEU A 612 -21.09 22.00 4.89
CA LEU A 612 -22.11 22.23 5.92
C LEU A 612 -22.02 21.22 7.07
N TYR A 613 -21.80 19.94 6.74
CA TYR A 613 -21.74 18.85 7.70
C TYR A 613 -20.56 17.92 7.41
N TYR A 614 -19.69 17.75 8.42
CA TYR A 614 -18.49 16.93 8.35
C TYR A 614 -18.48 15.95 9.54
N PRO A 615 -19.00 14.73 9.35
CA PRO A 615 -18.92 13.69 10.37
C PRO A 615 -17.49 13.14 10.51
N THR A 616 -17.13 12.70 11.71
CA THR A 616 -15.90 11.94 11.99
C THR A 616 -16.20 10.81 12.96
N HIS A 617 -15.36 9.76 12.98
CA HIS A 617 -15.52 8.67 13.97
C HIS A 617 -15.51 9.17 15.42
N ALA A 618 -14.72 10.21 15.71
CA ALA A 618 -14.63 10.77 17.07
C ALA A 618 -15.85 11.64 17.42
N HIS A 619 -16.46 12.30 16.43
CA HIS A 619 -17.55 13.24 16.63
C HIS A 619 -18.52 13.16 15.44
N LEU A 620 -19.74 12.71 15.69
CA LEU A 620 -20.79 12.66 14.67
C LEU A 620 -21.18 14.07 14.18
N GLY A 621 -20.92 15.12 14.95
CA GLY A 621 -21.16 16.50 14.54
C GLY A 621 -22.63 16.91 14.47
N LEU A 622 -23.52 16.17 15.15
CA LEU A 622 -24.92 16.55 15.32
C LEU A 622 -25.11 17.36 16.62
N PRO A 623 -26.00 18.36 16.63
CA PRO A 623 -26.48 18.98 17.86
C PRO A 623 -27.00 17.92 18.85
N GLU A 624 -26.70 18.10 20.14
CA GLU A 624 -26.97 17.12 21.19
C GLU A 624 -28.45 16.65 21.23
N PRO A 625 -29.47 17.53 21.08
CA PRO A 625 -30.86 17.09 21.04
C PRO A 625 -31.20 16.18 19.85
N LEU A 626 -30.59 16.40 18.68
CA LEU A 626 -30.78 15.56 17.50
C LEU A 626 -30.05 14.21 17.64
N LEU A 627 -28.90 14.21 18.31
CA LEU A 627 -28.19 12.97 18.64
C LEU A 627 -29.04 12.08 19.58
N HIS A 628 -29.61 12.67 20.63
CA HIS A 628 -30.46 11.95 21.59
C HIS A 628 -31.79 11.48 21.01
N SER A 629 -32.30 12.12 19.95
CA SER A 629 -33.53 11.71 19.27
C SER A 629 -33.34 10.62 18.20
N GLY A 630 -32.17 9.98 18.16
CA GLY A 630 -31.84 8.89 17.23
C GLY A 630 -30.91 9.28 16.08
N GLY A 631 -30.44 10.53 16.03
CA GLY A 631 -29.51 11.01 15.01
C GLY A 631 -30.04 10.81 13.59
N TRP A 632 -29.22 10.25 12.70
CA TRP A 632 -29.60 9.99 11.31
C TRP A 632 -30.60 8.83 11.12
N LEU A 633 -30.91 8.04 12.15
CA LEU A 633 -32.02 7.07 12.07
C LEU A 633 -33.38 7.76 12.14
N ASN A 634 -33.43 8.99 12.66
CA ASN A 634 -34.65 9.77 12.75
C ASN A 634 -34.83 10.66 11.51
N ARG A 635 -35.92 10.46 10.77
CA ARG A 635 -36.24 11.24 9.55
C ARG A 635 -36.31 12.75 9.80
N SER A 636 -36.68 13.19 11.01
CA SER A 636 -36.75 14.62 11.36
C SER A 636 -35.40 15.33 11.31
N THR A 637 -34.29 14.61 11.47
CA THR A 637 -32.92 15.14 11.36
C THR A 637 -32.64 15.70 9.96
N ALA A 638 -33.19 15.08 8.91
CA ALA A 638 -33.06 15.58 7.54
C ALA A 638 -33.75 16.94 7.36
N LYS A 639 -34.89 17.16 8.02
CA LYS A 639 -35.58 18.44 7.99
C LYS A 639 -34.83 19.50 8.80
N ALA A 640 -34.32 19.16 9.98
CA ALA A 640 -33.47 20.05 10.76
C ALA A 640 -32.20 20.45 10.00
N PHE A 641 -31.61 19.53 9.23
CA PHE A 641 -30.47 19.82 8.35
C PHE A 641 -30.84 20.82 7.24
N GLN A 642 -32.02 20.70 6.65
CA GLN A 642 -32.51 21.67 5.66
C GLN A 642 -32.63 23.08 6.27
N ASP A 643 -33.20 23.20 7.47
CA ASP A 643 -33.35 24.51 8.15
C ASP A 643 -31.99 25.10 8.56
N TYR A 644 -31.03 24.25 8.94
CA TYR A 644 -29.64 24.64 9.16
C TYR A 644 -28.94 25.11 7.88
N ALA A 645 -29.13 24.40 6.76
CA ALA A 645 -28.58 24.76 5.46
C ALA A 645 -29.15 26.10 4.99
N ASP A 646 -30.46 26.34 5.16
CA ASP A 646 -31.12 27.61 4.88
C ASP A 646 -30.42 28.79 5.56
N LEU A 647 -30.20 28.66 6.86
CA LEU A 647 -29.50 29.66 7.65
C LEU A 647 -28.09 29.93 7.11
N CYS A 648 -27.34 28.88 6.77
CA CYS A 648 -25.97 29.03 6.26
C CYS A 648 -25.94 29.71 4.88
N PHE A 649 -26.83 29.33 3.96
CA PHE A 649 -26.91 29.93 2.64
C PHE A 649 -27.27 31.41 2.71
N ARG A 650 -28.19 31.78 3.61
CA ARG A 650 -28.57 33.17 3.83
C ARG A 650 -27.43 34.01 4.40
N GLU A 651 -26.69 33.47 5.38
CA GLU A 651 -25.70 34.25 6.14
C GLU A 651 -24.31 34.28 5.50
N LEU A 652 -23.99 33.36 4.59
CA LEU A 652 -22.66 33.22 3.99
C LEU A 652 -22.67 33.18 2.44
N GLY A 653 -23.80 32.88 1.80
CA GLY A 653 -23.86 32.57 0.37
C GLY A 653 -23.71 33.76 -0.58
N ASP A 654 -23.76 34.99 -0.08
CA ASP A 654 -23.31 36.16 -0.85
C ASP A 654 -21.81 36.08 -1.17
N LEU A 655 -21.01 35.51 -0.26
CA LEU A 655 -19.56 35.35 -0.38
C LEU A 655 -19.15 33.95 -0.88
N VAL A 656 -19.84 32.89 -0.44
CA VAL A 656 -19.49 31.50 -0.75
C VAL A 656 -20.15 31.04 -2.04
N LYS A 657 -19.36 30.54 -3.00
CA LYS A 657 -19.84 30.07 -4.32
C LYS A 657 -19.76 28.57 -4.53
N LEU A 658 -19.04 27.84 -3.69
CA LEU A 658 -18.95 26.39 -3.74
C LEU A 658 -19.35 25.79 -2.40
N TRP A 659 -20.35 24.91 -2.44
CA TRP A 659 -20.93 24.29 -1.26
C TRP A 659 -20.83 22.76 -1.33
N ILE A 660 -20.48 22.16 -0.20
CA ILE A 660 -20.60 20.73 0.04
C ILE A 660 -21.63 20.54 1.15
N THR A 661 -22.70 19.77 0.92
CA THR A 661 -23.68 19.49 1.98
C THR A 661 -23.07 18.59 3.05
N ILE A 662 -22.57 17.43 2.63
CA ILE A 662 -22.10 16.37 3.52
C ILE A 662 -20.76 15.86 3.01
N ASN A 663 -19.78 15.76 3.90
CA ASN A 663 -18.49 15.14 3.61
C ASN A 663 -18.49 13.65 3.97
N GLU A 664 -18.17 12.80 2.99
CA GLU A 664 -18.01 11.35 3.13
C GLU A 664 -19.18 10.64 3.85
N PRO A 665 -20.45 10.88 3.43
CA PRO A 665 -21.58 10.21 4.07
C PRO A 665 -21.52 8.69 3.93
N ASN A 666 -20.84 8.18 2.90
CA ASN A 666 -20.61 6.76 2.66
C ASN A 666 -19.60 6.10 3.61
N ARG A 667 -18.93 6.88 4.47
CA ARG A 667 -18.07 6.38 5.58
C ARG A 667 -18.76 6.41 6.94
N LEU A 668 -19.98 6.94 7.03
CA LEU A 668 -20.79 6.91 8.25
C LEU A 668 -21.27 5.50 8.64
N SER A 669 -21.12 4.51 7.75
CA SER A 669 -21.32 3.09 8.06
C SER A 669 -20.52 2.62 9.27
N ASP A 670 -19.34 3.22 9.46
CA ASP A 670 -18.43 2.84 10.54
C ASP A 670 -18.88 3.42 11.90
N ILE A 671 -19.90 4.27 11.93
CA ILE A 671 -20.51 4.82 13.15
C ILE A 671 -21.83 4.10 13.47
N TYR A 672 -22.64 3.80 12.45
CA TYR A 672 -23.91 3.07 12.58
C TYR A 672 -23.75 1.55 12.39
N GLU A 673 -22.72 0.95 13.00
CA GLU A 673 -22.33 -0.45 12.75
C GLU A 673 -23.18 -1.50 13.52
N ARG A 674 -24.10 -1.07 14.39
CA ARG A 674 -24.94 -1.99 15.21
C ARG A 674 -25.70 -3.01 14.36
N SER A 675 -26.24 -2.56 13.24
CA SER A 675 -26.82 -3.42 12.21
C SER A 675 -26.65 -2.78 10.84
N SER A 676 -26.58 -3.60 9.81
CA SER A 676 -26.63 -3.15 8.41
C SER A 676 -27.89 -2.33 8.11
N ASN A 677 -29.03 -2.71 8.69
CA ASN A 677 -30.29 -1.97 8.53
C ASN A 677 -30.17 -0.54 9.08
N ASP A 678 -29.55 -0.37 10.25
CA ASP A 678 -29.29 0.97 10.82
C ASP A 678 -28.40 1.79 9.89
N THR A 679 -27.32 1.18 9.38
CA THR A 679 -26.44 1.81 8.39
C THR A 679 -27.21 2.26 7.15
N TYR A 680 -28.03 1.39 6.57
CA TYR A 680 -28.77 1.69 5.35
C TYR A 680 -29.86 2.75 5.54
N TRP A 681 -30.59 2.73 6.67
CA TRP A 681 -31.59 3.75 6.99
C TRP A 681 -30.96 5.10 7.31
N ALA A 682 -29.84 5.14 8.05
CA ALA A 682 -29.10 6.39 8.27
C ALA A 682 -28.64 7.01 6.94
N ALA A 683 -28.07 6.20 6.04
CA ALA A 683 -27.68 6.63 4.69
C ALA A 683 -28.86 7.11 3.85
N HIS A 684 -30.01 6.45 3.95
CA HIS A 684 -31.24 6.88 3.30
C HIS A 684 -31.63 8.29 3.73
N HIS A 685 -31.68 8.57 5.04
CA HIS A 685 -32.01 9.91 5.54
C HIS A 685 -30.95 10.97 5.20
N LEU A 686 -29.67 10.60 5.12
CA LEU A 686 -28.60 11.48 4.64
C LEU A 686 -28.80 11.89 3.17
N LEU A 687 -29.19 10.95 2.29
CA LEU A 687 -29.52 11.25 0.89
C LEU A 687 -30.72 12.21 0.79
N ILE A 688 -31.76 11.99 1.60
CA ILE A 688 -32.91 12.89 1.67
C ILE A 688 -32.49 14.28 2.18
N ALA A 689 -31.67 14.37 3.23
CA ALA A 689 -31.17 15.62 3.78
C ALA A 689 -30.35 16.43 2.77
N HIS A 690 -29.45 15.76 2.05
CA HIS A 690 -28.69 16.35 0.94
C HIS A 690 -29.61 16.91 -0.15
N ALA A 691 -30.57 16.10 -0.62
CA ALA A 691 -31.50 16.51 -1.66
C ALA A 691 -32.37 17.71 -1.22
N LEU A 692 -32.89 17.70 0.01
CA LEU A 692 -33.66 18.81 0.58
C LEU A 692 -32.86 20.12 0.64
N ALA A 693 -31.58 20.05 0.99
CA ALA A 693 -30.69 21.22 1.01
C ALA A 693 -30.35 21.70 -0.41
N TRP A 694 -30.14 20.78 -1.36
CA TRP A 694 -29.87 21.13 -2.76
C TRP A 694 -31.08 21.84 -3.40
N HIS A 695 -32.29 21.28 -3.27
CA HIS A 695 -33.51 21.90 -3.81
C HIS A 695 -33.81 23.25 -3.16
N LEU A 696 -33.50 23.41 -1.87
CA LEU A 696 -33.60 24.69 -1.19
C LEU A 696 -32.66 25.72 -1.81
N TYR A 697 -31.38 25.36 -1.99
CA TYR A 697 -30.37 26.23 -2.62
C TYR A 697 -30.76 26.60 -4.04
N ASP A 698 -31.12 25.60 -4.84
CA ASP A 698 -31.47 25.74 -6.25
C ASP A 698 -32.62 26.73 -6.47
N ARG A 699 -33.71 26.58 -5.70
CA ARG A 699 -34.90 27.42 -5.87
C ARG A 699 -34.75 28.81 -5.28
N GLN A 700 -34.16 28.94 -4.10
CA GLN A 700 -34.19 30.20 -3.34
C GLN A 700 -32.92 31.05 -3.50
N TYR A 701 -31.76 30.41 -3.63
CA TYR A 701 -30.47 31.08 -3.48
C TYR A 701 -29.67 31.14 -4.79
N ARG A 702 -29.71 30.10 -5.62
CA ARG A 702 -28.95 30.02 -6.87
C ARG A 702 -29.18 31.21 -7.81
N PRO A 703 -30.41 31.72 -8.04
CA PRO A 703 -30.63 32.85 -8.94
C PRO A 703 -29.87 34.12 -8.52
N ALA A 704 -29.75 34.36 -7.21
CA ALA A 704 -29.09 35.54 -6.65
C ALA A 704 -27.58 35.30 -6.41
N GLN A 705 -27.22 34.13 -5.89
CA GLN A 705 -25.86 33.85 -5.43
C GLN A 705 -24.96 33.27 -6.52
N ARG A 706 -25.54 32.60 -7.53
CA ARG A 706 -24.84 31.95 -8.65
C ARG A 706 -23.73 30.99 -8.22
N GLY A 707 -23.91 30.31 -7.10
CA GLY A 707 -23.00 29.26 -6.65
C GLY A 707 -23.42 27.87 -7.14
N ALA A 708 -22.60 26.88 -6.77
CA ALA A 708 -22.83 25.47 -7.00
C ALA A 708 -22.75 24.67 -5.70
N LEU A 709 -23.49 23.56 -5.64
CA LEU A 709 -23.68 22.73 -4.47
C LEU A 709 -23.67 21.25 -4.85
N SER A 710 -22.95 20.46 -4.06
CA SER A 710 -22.88 19.00 -4.19
C SER A 710 -22.62 18.34 -2.82
N LEU A 711 -22.28 17.05 -2.82
CA LEU A 711 -21.78 16.28 -1.68
C LEU A 711 -20.40 15.68 -2.03
N SER A 712 -19.51 15.52 -1.04
CA SER A 712 -18.20 14.89 -1.27
C SER A 712 -18.26 13.41 -0.89
N LEU A 713 -18.00 12.53 -1.85
CA LEU A 713 -18.00 11.08 -1.64
C LEU A 713 -16.58 10.57 -1.42
N HIS A 714 -16.40 9.75 -0.38
CA HIS A 714 -15.17 8.97 -0.26
C HIS A 714 -15.09 8.00 -1.43
N SER A 715 -13.99 8.01 -2.16
CA SER A 715 -13.85 7.30 -3.44
C SER A 715 -12.46 6.71 -3.54
N ASP A 716 -12.07 5.89 -2.56
CA ASP A 716 -10.89 5.06 -2.69
C ASP A 716 -11.08 4.10 -3.88
N TRP A 717 -9.99 3.78 -4.58
CA TRP A 717 -10.06 2.81 -5.66
C TRP A 717 -9.93 1.39 -5.11
N ALA A 718 -10.42 0.38 -5.83
CA ALA A 718 -10.18 -1.02 -5.49
C ALA A 718 -9.60 -1.82 -6.65
N GLU A 719 -8.61 -2.65 -6.32
CA GLU A 719 -7.96 -3.59 -7.21
C GLU A 719 -8.09 -5.01 -6.68
N PRO A 720 -8.16 -6.02 -7.54
CA PRO A 720 -8.10 -7.39 -7.09
C PRO A 720 -6.75 -7.66 -6.42
N ALA A 721 -6.75 -8.18 -5.20
CA ALA A 721 -5.52 -8.62 -4.54
C ALA A 721 -4.78 -9.71 -5.34
N ASN A 722 -5.52 -10.50 -6.12
CA ASN A 722 -5.00 -11.49 -7.03
C ASN A 722 -5.55 -11.20 -8.43
N PRO A 723 -4.77 -10.60 -9.33
CA PRO A 723 -5.25 -10.23 -10.67
C PRO A 723 -5.56 -11.46 -11.54
N TYR A 724 -5.16 -12.67 -11.12
CA TYR A 724 -5.45 -13.93 -11.80
C TYR A 724 -6.73 -14.62 -11.32
N ALA A 725 -7.45 -14.03 -10.37
CA ALA A 725 -8.67 -14.57 -9.77
C ALA A 725 -9.91 -13.72 -10.12
N ASP A 726 -10.84 -14.30 -10.87
CA ASP A 726 -12.09 -13.62 -11.27
C ASP A 726 -12.98 -13.23 -10.07
N SER A 727 -12.91 -14.00 -8.99
CA SER A 727 -13.56 -13.73 -7.70
C SER A 727 -13.10 -12.39 -7.12
N HIS A 728 -11.81 -12.07 -7.21
CA HIS A 728 -11.24 -10.83 -6.71
C HIS A 728 -11.62 -9.64 -7.60
N TRP A 729 -11.66 -9.81 -8.92
CA TRP A 729 -12.17 -8.78 -9.83
C TRP A 729 -13.64 -8.40 -9.53
N LYS A 730 -14.47 -9.42 -9.29
CA LYS A 730 -15.87 -9.20 -8.86
C LYS A 730 -15.95 -8.53 -7.48
N ALA A 731 -15.02 -8.83 -6.58
CA ALA A 731 -14.92 -8.17 -5.28
C ALA A 731 -14.52 -6.70 -5.41
N ALA A 732 -13.59 -6.37 -6.32
CA ALA A 732 -13.19 -5.00 -6.62
C ALA A 732 -14.35 -4.16 -7.16
N GLU A 733 -15.09 -4.65 -8.15
CA GLU A 733 -16.27 -3.93 -8.63
C GLU A 733 -17.35 -3.82 -7.54
N ARG A 734 -17.59 -4.89 -6.76
CA ARG A 734 -18.54 -4.84 -5.64
C ARG A 734 -18.14 -3.83 -4.57
N PHE A 735 -16.85 -3.66 -4.29
CA PHE A 735 -16.37 -2.61 -3.40
C PHE A 735 -16.81 -1.23 -3.88
N LEU A 736 -16.59 -0.91 -5.16
CA LEU A 736 -16.97 0.36 -5.77
C LEU A 736 -18.49 0.58 -5.76
N GLN A 737 -19.28 -0.49 -5.92
CA GLN A 737 -20.74 -0.44 -5.81
C GLN A 737 -21.22 -0.08 -4.40
N PHE A 738 -20.60 -0.66 -3.37
CA PHE A 738 -20.96 -0.40 -1.96
C PHE A 738 -20.38 0.92 -1.44
N GLU A 739 -19.20 1.33 -1.91
CA GLU A 739 -18.55 2.56 -1.45
C GLU A 739 -19.03 3.78 -2.22
N ILE A 740 -18.92 3.78 -3.54
CA ILE A 740 -19.16 4.96 -4.38
C ILE A 740 -20.60 4.97 -4.87
N ALA A 741 -21.03 3.89 -5.54
CA ALA A 741 -22.33 3.86 -6.21
C ALA A 741 -23.50 3.97 -5.23
N TRP A 742 -23.32 3.52 -3.98
CA TRP A 742 -24.34 3.60 -2.93
C TRP A 742 -24.97 4.99 -2.78
N PHE A 743 -24.15 6.04 -2.87
CA PHE A 743 -24.63 7.44 -2.86
C PHE A 743 -24.62 8.07 -4.26
N ALA A 744 -23.71 7.67 -5.15
CA ALA A 744 -23.60 8.27 -6.48
C ALA A 744 -24.75 7.85 -7.42
N GLU A 745 -25.22 6.59 -7.37
CA GLU A 745 -26.29 6.11 -8.25
C GLU A 745 -27.64 6.81 -8.00
N PRO A 746 -28.09 7.00 -6.74
CA PRO A 746 -29.29 7.79 -6.47
C PRO A 746 -29.16 9.25 -6.94
N VAL A 747 -28.02 9.90 -6.68
CA VAL A 747 -27.84 11.34 -6.92
C VAL A 747 -27.60 11.64 -8.40
N PHE A 748 -26.70 10.92 -9.07
CA PHE A 748 -26.23 11.29 -10.41
C PHE A 748 -26.96 10.57 -11.56
N LYS A 749 -27.75 9.52 -11.29
CA LYS A 749 -28.27 8.66 -12.37
C LYS A 749 -29.71 8.21 -12.22
N SER A 750 -29.99 7.27 -11.31
CA SER A 750 -31.24 6.51 -11.33
C SER A 750 -32.30 7.06 -10.37
N GLY A 751 -31.90 7.80 -9.34
CA GLY A 751 -32.76 8.14 -8.21
C GLY A 751 -32.94 7.00 -7.20
N ASP A 752 -32.32 5.85 -7.43
CA ASP A 752 -32.44 4.65 -6.59
C ASP A 752 -31.05 4.05 -6.30
N TYR A 753 -30.98 3.13 -5.33
CA TYR A 753 -29.73 2.44 -4.99
C TYR A 753 -29.20 1.57 -6.15
N PRO A 754 -27.89 1.28 -6.19
CA PRO A 754 -27.31 0.42 -7.22
C PRO A 754 -27.95 -0.96 -7.25
N LEU A 755 -28.29 -1.41 -8.47
CA LEU A 755 -28.89 -2.73 -8.68
C LEU A 755 -27.98 -3.84 -8.16
N ALA A 756 -26.68 -3.78 -8.47
CA ALA A 756 -25.68 -4.76 -8.04
C ALA A 756 -25.61 -4.89 -6.50
N MET A 757 -25.67 -3.76 -5.79
CA MET A 757 -25.69 -3.76 -4.32
C MET A 757 -26.96 -4.42 -3.78
N ARG A 758 -28.12 -4.04 -4.31
CA ARG A 758 -29.43 -4.59 -3.91
C ARG A 758 -29.51 -6.10 -4.14
N GLU A 759 -29.11 -6.55 -5.33
CA GLU A 759 -29.12 -7.96 -5.71
C GLU A 759 -28.19 -8.80 -4.84
N TYR A 760 -27.01 -8.28 -4.49
CA TYR A 760 -26.05 -8.99 -3.65
C TYR A 760 -26.56 -9.17 -2.21
N ILE A 761 -27.12 -8.11 -1.61
CA ILE A 761 -27.72 -8.17 -0.26
C ILE A 761 -28.91 -9.14 -0.27
N ALA A 762 -29.79 -9.05 -1.27
CA ALA A 762 -30.93 -9.96 -1.42
C ALA A 762 -30.49 -11.42 -1.63
N PHE A 763 -29.43 -11.65 -2.41
CA PHE A 763 -28.84 -12.97 -2.58
C PHE A 763 -28.37 -13.56 -1.25
N LYS A 764 -27.64 -12.79 -0.44
CA LYS A 764 -27.19 -13.22 0.89
C LYS A 764 -28.34 -13.54 1.82
N ASN A 765 -29.37 -12.69 1.82
CA ASN A 765 -30.56 -12.88 2.64
C ASN A 765 -31.30 -14.18 2.26
N ARG A 766 -31.49 -14.45 0.96
CA ARG A 766 -32.07 -15.71 0.46
C ARG A 766 -31.27 -16.96 0.83
N GLN A 767 -29.96 -16.83 1.04
CA GLN A 767 -29.08 -17.93 1.48
C GLN A 767 -29.03 -18.08 3.00
N GLY A 768 -29.75 -17.24 3.77
CA GLY A 768 -29.71 -17.25 5.23
C GLY A 768 -28.37 -16.78 5.83
N LEU A 769 -27.53 -16.09 5.02
CA LEU A 769 -26.19 -15.64 5.45
C LEU A 769 -26.21 -14.26 6.13
N SER A 770 -27.27 -13.49 5.89
CA SER A 770 -27.48 -12.15 6.43
C SER A 770 -28.99 -11.89 6.58
N SER A 771 -29.37 -11.10 7.57
CA SER A 771 -30.74 -10.62 7.77
C SER A 771 -30.96 -9.19 7.25
N SER A 772 -29.97 -8.65 6.55
CA SER A 772 -29.97 -7.29 6.01
C SER A 772 -31.03 -7.07 4.94
N THR A 773 -31.60 -5.87 4.93
CA THR A 773 -32.53 -5.38 3.91
C THR A 773 -32.21 -3.94 3.55
N LEU A 774 -32.00 -3.68 2.26
CA LEU A 774 -31.80 -2.32 1.76
C LEU A 774 -33.17 -1.61 1.65
N PRO A 775 -33.33 -0.38 2.19
CA PRO A 775 -34.57 0.39 2.05
C PRO A 775 -34.95 0.61 0.58
N GLN A 776 -36.24 0.78 0.32
CA GLN A 776 -36.75 1.16 -1.00
C GLN A 776 -37.10 2.64 -1.00
N PHE A 777 -36.64 3.36 -2.02
CA PHE A 777 -37.10 4.73 -2.26
C PHE A 777 -38.53 4.72 -2.79
N THR A 778 -39.39 5.60 -2.23
CA THR A 778 -40.69 5.87 -2.87
C THR A 778 -40.49 6.66 -4.16
N GLU A 779 -41.49 6.71 -5.03
CA GLU A 779 -41.38 7.44 -6.30
C GLU A 779 -41.15 8.95 -6.08
N GLU A 780 -41.70 9.51 -5.00
CA GLU A 780 -41.45 10.90 -4.58
C GLU A 780 -39.99 11.09 -4.16
N GLU A 781 -39.44 10.16 -3.38
CA GLU A 781 -38.06 10.24 -2.92
C GLU A 781 -37.06 10.04 -4.06
N ARG A 782 -37.36 9.14 -5.01
CA ARG A 782 -36.55 8.97 -6.23
C ARG A 782 -36.45 10.26 -7.03
N ARG A 783 -37.57 10.96 -7.20
CA ARG A 783 -37.61 12.27 -7.88
C ARG A 783 -36.92 13.35 -7.06
N LEU A 784 -36.97 13.26 -5.74
CA LEU A 784 -36.32 14.20 -4.84
C LEU A 784 -34.80 14.11 -4.96
N VAL A 785 -34.22 12.91 -4.91
CA VAL A 785 -32.76 12.70 -4.87
C VAL A 785 -32.09 12.72 -6.24
N LYS A 786 -32.81 12.37 -7.31
CA LYS A 786 -32.24 12.31 -8.65
C LYS A 786 -31.85 13.70 -9.15
N GLY A 787 -30.60 13.86 -9.55
CA GLY A 787 -30.07 15.08 -10.15
C GLY A 787 -29.70 16.18 -9.15
N THR A 788 -29.59 15.89 -7.86
CA THR A 788 -29.33 16.90 -6.82
C THR A 788 -27.84 17.21 -6.60
N ALA A 789 -27.05 17.30 -7.66
CA ALA A 789 -25.65 17.66 -7.58
C ALA A 789 -25.19 18.43 -8.82
N ASP A 790 -24.49 19.54 -8.61
CA ASP A 790 -24.01 20.39 -9.71
C ASP A 790 -22.66 19.93 -10.29
N PHE A 791 -21.88 19.20 -9.48
CA PHE A 791 -20.58 18.65 -9.82
C PHE A 791 -20.32 17.40 -8.98
N TYR A 792 -19.36 16.58 -9.38
CA TYR A 792 -18.92 15.42 -8.60
C TYR A 792 -17.75 15.82 -7.70
N ALA A 793 -17.92 15.73 -6.38
CA ALA A 793 -16.83 15.94 -5.43
C ALA A 793 -16.30 14.60 -4.90
N LEU A 794 -15.01 14.36 -5.12
CA LEU A 794 -14.31 13.12 -4.85
C LEU A 794 -13.25 13.36 -3.76
N ASN A 795 -13.32 12.58 -2.68
CA ASN A 795 -12.21 12.44 -1.75
C ASN A 795 -11.50 11.11 -2.04
N HIS A 796 -10.23 11.14 -2.45
CA HIS A 796 -9.47 9.94 -2.80
C HIS A 796 -8.10 9.97 -2.11
N PHE A 797 -7.76 8.89 -1.41
CA PHE A 797 -6.52 8.82 -0.65
C PHE A 797 -5.64 7.66 -1.11
N THR A 798 -6.21 6.49 -1.35
CA THR A 798 -5.46 5.26 -1.63
C THR A 798 -6.22 4.33 -2.59
N THR A 799 -5.52 3.31 -3.06
CA THR A 799 -6.14 2.09 -3.62
C THR A 799 -6.16 0.98 -2.58
N ARG A 800 -7.25 0.22 -2.52
CA ARG A 800 -7.43 -0.96 -1.67
C ARG A 800 -7.27 -2.22 -2.51
N PHE A 801 -6.49 -3.19 -2.03
CA PHE A 801 -6.43 -4.51 -2.66
C PHE A 801 -7.45 -5.41 -1.98
N VAL A 802 -8.40 -5.93 -2.75
CA VAL A 802 -9.54 -6.67 -2.22
C VAL A 802 -9.57 -8.11 -2.70
N MET A 803 -10.04 -8.99 -1.82
CA MET A 803 -10.37 -10.36 -2.17
C MET A 803 -11.79 -10.71 -1.75
N HIS A 804 -12.37 -11.69 -2.44
CA HIS A 804 -13.67 -12.22 -2.04
C HIS A 804 -13.49 -13.14 -0.84
N GLU A 805 -14.20 -12.83 0.24
CA GLU A 805 -14.30 -13.69 1.41
C GLU A 805 -15.75 -13.73 1.84
N ARG A 806 -16.36 -14.91 1.84
CA ARG A 806 -17.74 -15.08 2.29
C ARG A 806 -17.79 -15.02 3.81
N GLN A 807 -18.57 -14.10 4.34
CA GLN A 807 -18.71 -13.87 5.78
C GLN A 807 -20.15 -14.08 6.24
N ASN A 808 -20.34 -14.57 7.46
CA ASN A 808 -21.67 -14.67 8.08
C ASN A 808 -21.89 -13.46 8.99
N GLY A 809 -23.09 -12.86 8.93
CA GLY A 809 -23.45 -11.71 9.76
C GLY A 809 -24.17 -10.62 8.98
N SER A 810 -24.78 -9.69 9.73
CA SER A 810 -25.63 -8.62 9.20
C SER A 810 -25.07 -7.23 9.52
N SER A 811 -23.76 -7.02 9.36
CA SER A 811 -23.15 -5.69 9.34
C SER A 811 -22.91 -5.24 7.90
N TYR A 812 -22.70 -3.93 7.69
CA TYR A 812 -22.31 -3.40 6.38
C TYR A 812 -21.01 -4.05 5.86
N SER A 813 -20.05 -4.29 6.76
CA SER A 813 -18.77 -4.92 6.43
C SER A 813 -18.91 -6.39 6.01
N THR A 814 -19.83 -7.15 6.64
CA THR A 814 -20.08 -8.55 6.27
C THR A 814 -20.94 -8.67 5.02
N ASP A 815 -21.90 -7.76 4.78
CA ASP A 815 -22.80 -7.83 3.61
C ASP A 815 -22.05 -7.75 2.27
N ARG A 816 -20.89 -7.07 2.24
CA ARG A 816 -20.10 -6.88 1.02
C ARG A 816 -19.12 -8.02 0.71
N ASP A 817 -18.92 -9.00 1.59
CA ASP A 817 -18.01 -10.16 1.38
C ASP A 817 -16.64 -9.78 0.78
N ILE A 818 -15.98 -8.80 1.40
CA ILE A 818 -14.69 -8.26 0.97
C ILE A 818 -13.73 -8.29 2.15
N GLN A 819 -12.54 -8.84 1.89
CA GLN A 819 -11.38 -8.74 2.76
C GLN A 819 -10.33 -7.85 2.10
N PHE A 820 -9.67 -7.00 2.89
CA PHE A 820 -8.59 -6.15 2.42
C PHE A 820 -7.25 -6.81 2.65
N LEU A 821 -6.39 -6.78 1.63
CA LEU A 821 -4.99 -7.14 1.73
C LEU A 821 -4.14 -5.88 1.60
N GLN A 822 -3.04 -5.85 2.34
CA GLN A 822 -2.02 -4.86 2.14
C GLN A 822 -1.01 -5.41 1.13
N ASP A 823 -0.88 -4.72 -0.01
CA ASP A 823 0.21 -4.99 -0.92
C ASP A 823 1.49 -4.36 -0.37
N ILE A 824 2.32 -5.21 0.22
CA ILE A 824 3.64 -4.85 0.77
C ILE A 824 4.58 -4.25 -0.28
N THR A 825 4.21 -4.29 -1.56
CA THR A 825 5.02 -3.71 -2.62
C THR A 825 4.68 -2.29 -2.95
N CYS A 826 3.50 -1.84 -2.56
CA CYS A 826 3.18 -0.44 -2.68
C CYS A 826 3.92 0.30 -1.59
N LEU A 827 4.56 1.41 -1.95
CA LEU A 827 5.01 2.38 -0.97
C LEU A 827 3.82 2.73 -0.06
N SER A 828 3.98 2.67 1.26
CA SER A 828 2.89 2.96 2.18
C SER A 828 3.29 3.95 3.25
N SER A 829 2.32 4.72 3.74
CA SER A 829 2.52 5.64 4.85
C SER A 829 2.70 4.92 6.20
N PRO A 830 3.09 5.64 7.26
CA PRO A 830 3.14 5.12 8.63
C PRO A 830 1.82 4.49 9.10
N THR A 831 0.67 5.02 8.65
CA THR A 831 -0.66 4.44 8.91
C THR A 831 -1.09 3.39 7.88
N ARG A 832 -0.16 2.91 7.04
CA ARG A 832 -0.34 1.85 6.03
C ARG A 832 -1.28 2.22 4.88
N LEU A 833 -1.43 3.51 4.56
CA LEU A 833 -2.09 3.93 3.32
C LEU A 833 -1.16 3.67 2.13
N ALA A 834 -1.65 2.97 1.11
CA ALA A 834 -0.86 2.61 -0.06
C ALA A 834 -0.80 3.78 -1.05
N VAL A 835 0.40 4.14 -1.48
CA VAL A 835 0.66 5.15 -2.51
C VAL A 835 0.54 4.46 -3.87
N VAL A 836 -0.64 4.56 -4.48
CA VAL A 836 -0.99 3.94 -5.77
C VAL A 836 -1.58 5.01 -6.69
N PRO A 837 -0.72 5.85 -7.31
CA PRO A 837 -1.17 7.05 -8.02
C PRO A 837 -2.15 6.78 -9.17
N TRP A 838 -1.91 5.71 -9.93
CA TRP A 838 -2.77 5.35 -11.07
C TRP A 838 -4.19 4.93 -10.64
N GLY A 839 -4.39 4.62 -9.35
CA GLY A 839 -5.71 4.36 -8.78
C GLY A 839 -6.64 5.58 -8.89
N GLU A 840 -6.10 6.79 -8.72
CA GLU A 840 -6.86 8.04 -8.87
C GLU A 840 -7.39 8.19 -10.31
N ARG A 841 -6.53 7.93 -11.30
CA ARG A 841 -6.94 7.93 -12.71
C ARG A 841 -7.97 6.84 -13.03
N LYS A 842 -7.84 5.64 -12.44
CA LYS A 842 -8.82 4.54 -12.62
C LYS A 842 -10.18 4.92 -12.02
N VAL A 843 -10.25 5.48 -10.81
CA VAL A 843 -11.53 5.91 -10.21
C VAL A 843 -12.17 7.06 -10.99
N LEU A 844 -11.39 8.04 -11.47
CA LEU A 844 -11.91 9.12 -12.32
C LEU A 844 -12.52 8.59 -13.63
N ARG A 845 -11.87 7.63 -14.28
CA ARG A 845 -12.43 6.95 -15.47
C ARG A 845 -13.69 6.16 -15.12
N TRP A 846 -13.70 5.47 -13.99
CA TRP A 846 -14.86 4.70 -13.54
C TRP A 846 -16.06 5.60 -13.27
N ILE A 847 -15.87 6.75 -12.61
CA ILE A 847 -16.92 7.76 -12.36
C ILE A 847 -17.49 8.24 -13.68
N ARG A 848 -16.63 8.68 -14.61
CA ARG A 848 -17.09 9.17 -15.91
C ARG A 848 -17.84 8.10 -16.71
N ARG A 849 -17.36 6.85 -16.69
CA ARG A 849 -18.00 5.73 -17.38
C ARG A 849 -19.41 5.47 -16.85
N ASN A 850 -19.61 5.58 -15.53
CA ASN A 850 -20.88 5.25 -14.89
C ASN A 850 -21.88 6.40 -14.85
N TYR A 851 -21.39 7.65 -14.71
CA TYR A 851 -22.20 8.85 -14.45
C TYR A 851 -22.10 9.93 -15.53
N GLY A 852 -21.33 9.68 -16.59
CA GLY A 852 -21.18 10.61 -17.71
C GLY A 852 -20.15 11.71 -17.46
N ASP A 853 -20.15 12.71 -18.33
CA ASP A 853 -19.12 13.75 -18.39
C ASP A 853 -19.45 14.95 -17.49
N VAL A 854 -19.52 14.66 -16.18
CA VAL A 854 -19.75 15.63 -15.10
C VAL A 854 -18.46 16.39 -14.75
N ASP A 855 -18.60 17.63 -14.30
CA ASP A 855 -17.46 18.37 -13.72
C ASP A 855 -17.02 17.69 -12.41
N VAL A 856 -15.71 17.41 -12.28
CA VAL A 856 -15.15 16.68 -11.13
C VAL A 856 -14.20 17.57 -10.33
N TYR A 857 -14.37 17.60 -9.02
CA TYR A 857 -13.44 18.22 -8.08
C TYR A 857 -12.86 17.14 -7.17
N ILE A 858 -11.54 17.04 -7.12
CA ILE A 858 -10.84 16.22 -6.11
C ILE A 858 -10.79 17.07 -4.84
N THR A 859 -11.77 16.90 -3.96
CA THR A 859 -11.99 17.80 -2.81
C THR A 859 -11.18 17.41 -1.57
N ALA A 860 -10.58 16.22 -1.53
CA ALA A 860 -9.54 15.86 -0.57
C ALA A 860 -8.65 14.74 -1.14
N SER A 861 -7.33 14.95 -1.10
CA SER A 861 -6.31 13.94 -1.41
C SER A 861 -5.04 14.24 -0.63
N GLY A 862 -4.39 13.22 -0.07
CA GLY A 862 -3.21 13.43 0.77
C GLY A 862 -2.72 12.17 1.47
N ILE A 863 -1.55 12.28 2.09
CA ILE A 863 -0.86 11.17 2.76
C ILE A 863 -0.25 11.65 4.08
N ASP A 864 -0.23 10.79 5.09
CA ASP A 864 0.49 11.02 6.33
C ASP A 864 1.99 10.75 6.18
N ASP A 865 2.80 11.59 6.82
CA ASP A 865 4.27 11.49 6.76
C ASP A 865 4.86 11.66 8.17
N GLN A 866 5.78 10.78 8.56
CA GLN A 866 6.44 10.85 9.87
C GLN A 866 7.34 12.09 10.00
N SER A 867 7.83 12.67 8.90
CA SER A 867 8.77 13.79 8.92
C SER A 867 8.15 15.10 9.43
N LEU A 868 8.91 15.83 10.24
CA LEU A 868 8.51 17.14 10.79
C LEU A 868 8.83 18.32 9.87
N GLU A 869 9.82 18.17 8.98
CA GLU A 869 10.27 19.26 8.09
C GLU A 869 10.45 18.80 6.64
N ASN A 870 11.22 17.73 6.39
CA ASN A 870 11.46 17.21 5.05
C ASN A 870 10.55 16.00 4.74
N ASP A 871 9.34 16.28 4.27
CA ASP A 871 8.26 15.33 4.00
C ASP A 871 8.33 14.77 2.56
N GLU A 872 9.32 13.92 2.30
CA GLU A 872 9.58 13.32 0.99
C GLU A 872 8.44 12.41 0.49
N LEU A 873 7.83 11.61 1.37
CA LEU A 873 6.71 10.74 0.99
C LEU A 873 5.54 11.59 0.46
N ARG A 874 5.27 12.71 1.13
CA ARG A 874 4.23 13.64 0.69
C ARG A 874 4.56 14.32 -0.63
N LYS A 875 5.81 14.77 -0.83
CA LYS A 875 6.24 15.36 -2.12
C LYS A 875 6.05 14.37 -3.26
N TYR A 876 6.49 13.13 -3.08
CA TYR A 876 6.31 12.04 -4.05
C TYR A 876 4.82 11.75 -4.32
N TYR A 877 4.00 11.67 -3.27
CA TYR A 877 2.55 11.49 -3.40
C TYR A 877 1.92 12.61 -4.23
N LEU A 878 2.20 13.87 -3.89
CA LEU A 878 1.68 15.04 -4.60
C LEU A 878 2.09 15.03 -6.07
N GLU A 879 3.37 14.75 -6.36
CA GLU A 879 3.88 14.67 -7.72
C GLU A 879 3.11 13.64 -8.54
N LYS A 880 3.03 12.40 -8.04
CA LYS A 880 2.51 11.29 -8.82
C LYS A 880 0.99 11.28 -8.93
N TYR A 881 0.26 11.65 -7.88
CA TYR A 881 -1.21 11.73 -7.96
C TYR A 881 -1.66 12.88 -8.88
N ILE A 882 -1.05 14.07 -8.76
CA ILE A 882 -1.38 15.21 -9.65
C ILE A 882 -0.99 14.90 -11.11
N GLN A 883 0.10 14.15 -11.35
CA GLN A 883 0.42 13.62 -12.70
C GLN A 883 -0.72 12.72 -13.23
N GLU A 884 -1.26 11.81 -12.43
CA GLU A 884 -2.33 10.92 -12.86
C GLU A 884 -3.68 11.64 -13.05
N ALA A 885 -3.99 12.66 -12.23
CA ALA A 885 -5.08 13.59 -12.49
C ALA A 885 -4.88 14.35 -13.81
N LEU A 886 -3.67 14.83 -14.09
CA LEU A 886 -3.36 15.52 -15.35
C LEU A 886 -3.52 14.56 -16.55
N LYS A 887 -3.10 13.30 -16.43
CA LYS A 887 -3.34 12.27 -17.46
C LYS A 887 -4.83 12.01 -17.65
N ALA A 888 -5.63 11.92 -16.58
CA ALA A 888 -7.07 11.81 -16.68
C ALA A 888 -7.69 13.01 -17.42
N HIS A 889 -7.18 14.22 -17.21
CA HIS A 889 -7.61 15.40 -17.96
C HIS A 889 -7.18 15.37 -19.43
N LEU A 890 -5.88 15.22 -19.71
CA LEU A 890 -5.30 15.37 -21.05
C LEU A 890 -5.56 14.16 -21.94
N LEU A 891 -5.36 12.95 -21.42
CA LEU A 891 -5.45 11.71 -22.18
C LEU A 891 -6.85 11.14 -22.14
N ASP A 892 -7.43 11.05 -20.94
CA ASP A 892 -8.73 10.40 -20.82
C ASP A 892 -9.86 11.37 -21.15
N LYS A 893 -9.67 12.70 -21.07
CA LYS A 893 -10.70 13.75 -21.26
C LYS A 893 -11.72 13.83 -20.12
N VAL A 894 -11.28 13.62 -18.88
CA VAL A 894 -12.10 13.87 -17.68
C VAL A 894 -12.14 15.38 -17.40
N LYS A 895 -13.33 15.93 -17.13
CA LYS A 895 -13.54 17.35 -16.77
C LYS A 895 -13.16 17.64 -15.32
N ILE A 896 -11.87 17.51 -15.01
CA ILE A 896 -11.35 17.86 -13.68
C ILE A 896 -11.25 19.38 -13.58
N LYS A 897 -11.91 19.95 -12.57
CA LYS A 897 -12.01 21.40 -12.35
C LYS A 897 -11.20 21.89 -11.16
N GLY A 898 -10.77 21.00 -10.26
CA GLY A 898 -9.95 21.38 -9.11
C GLY A 898 -9.36 20.21 -8.35
N TYR A 899 -8.29 20.52 -7.59
CA TYR A 899 -7.56 19.58 -6.75
C TYR A 899 -7.28 20.22 -5.39
N TYR A 900 -7.72 19.57 -4.32
CA TYR A 900 -7.61 20.05 -2.95
C TYR A 900 -6.81 19.08 -2.08
N ILE A 901 -5.68 19.55 -1.55
CA ILE A 901 -4.81 18.72 -0.72
C ILE A 901 -5.32 18.64 0.73
N PHE A 902 -5.41 17.44 1.26
CA PHE A 902 -5.67 17.16 2.67
C PHE A 902 -4.34 16.98 3.43
N LYS A 903 -3.98 17.83 4.39
CA LYS A 903 -4.72 19.01 4.91
C LYS A 903 -3.81 20.20 5.22
N LEU A 904 -4.40 21.33 5.63
CA LEU A 904 -3.64 22.53 5.98
C LEU A 904 -2.79 22.31 7.25
N THR A 905 -3.41 21.95 8.38
CA THR A 905 -2.71 21.81 9.68
C THR A 905 -2.82 20.43 10.32
N GLU A 906 -1.76 20.05 11.04
CA GLU A 906 -1.73 18.84 11.88
C GLU A 906 -2.25 19.09 13.29
N GLU A 907 -2.85 18.07 13.89
CA GLU A 907 -3.21 18.06 15.32
C GLU A 907 -2.19 17.20 16.09
N LYS A 908 -1.79 17.61 17.30
CA LYS A 908 -0.69 16.99 18.09
C LYS A 908 -0.82 15.49 18.33
N SER A 909 -2.04 14.95 18.29
CA SER A 909 -2.38 13.55 18.60
C SER A 909 -3.01 12.79 17.42
N ARG A 910 -2.87 13.30 16.18
CA ARG A 910 -3.41 12.67 14.96
C ARG A 910 -2.30 12.35 13.95
N PRO A 911 -2.56 11.44 12.99
CA PRO A 911 -1.64 11.20 11.89
C PRO A 911 -1.29 12.50 11.15
N ARG A 912 -0.04 12.61 10.72
CA ARG A 912 0.59 13.85 10.24
C ARG A 912 0.29 14.13 8.76
N PHE A 913 -0.95 14.56 8.48
CA PHE A 913 -1.44 14.92 7.14
C PHE A 913 -1.25 16.38 6.74
N GLY A 914 -0.78 17.25 7.63
CA GLY A 914 -0.84 18.71 7.42
C GLY A 914 0.43 19.29 6.80
N PHE A 915 0.27 20.26 5.89
CA PHE A 915 1.38 21.03 5.32
C PHE A 915 2.14 21.84 6.38
N PHE A 916 1.42 22.18 7.45
CA PHE A 916 1.97 22.83 8.62
C PHE A 916 1.94 21.89 9.82
N THR A 917 3.00 21.91 10.61
CA THR A 917 3.03 21.20 11.90
C THR A 917 2.00 21.79 12.85
N SER A 918 1.73 21.10 13.95
CA SER A 918 0.82 21.59 15.00
C SER A 918 1.25 22.91 15.67
N ASP A 919 2.51 23.32 15.52
CA ASP A 919 3.04 24.62 15.95
C ASP A 919 3.14 25.62 14.77
N PHE A 920 2.43 25.35 13.67
CA PHE A 920 2.31 26.18 12.47
C PHE A 920 3.62 26.39 11.69
N LYS A 921 4.59 25.48 11.83
CA LYS A 921 5.82 25.50 11.02
C LYS A 921 5.55 24.90 9.64
N ALA A 922 6.05 25.57 8.60
CA ALA A 922 5.90 25.14 7.21
C ALA A 922 6.80 23.93 6.90
N LYS A 923 6.26 22.91 6.24
CA LYS A 923 7.02 21.77 5.72
C LYS A 923 7.52 22.02 4.28
N SER A 924 8.49 21.22 3.85
CA SER A 924 9.13 21.36 2.53
C SER A 924 8.16 21.17 1.34
N SER A 925 7.12 20.35 1.50
CA SER A 925 6.09 20.11 0.49
C SER A 925 5.28 21.34 0.10
N ILE A 926 5.23 22.40 0.92
CA ILE A 926 4.57 23.67 0.56
C ILE A 926 5.26 24.32 -0.64
N GLN A 927 6.59 24.35 -0.65
CA GLN A 927 7.34 24.93 -1.76
C GLN A 927 7.13 24.13 -3.05
N PHE A 928 7.10 22.80 -2.93
CA PHE A 928 6.80 21.89 -4.04
C PHE A 928 5.39 22.14 -4.61
N TYR A 929 4.37 22.17 -3.76
CA TYR A 929 3.00 22.44 -4.19
C TYR A 929 2.84 23.83 -4.81
N ASN A 930 3.46 24.86 -4.23
CA ASN A 930 3.49 26.21 -4.80
C ASN A 930 4.13 26.24 -6.20
N LYS A 931 5.16 25.43 -6.45
CA LYS A 931 5.77 25.29 -7.78
C LYS A 931 4.79 24.67 -8.78
N LEU A 932 4.10 23.60 -8.40
CA LEU A 932 3.06 22.97 -9.24
C LEU A 932 1.93 23.94 -9.59
N ILE A 933 1.44 24.70 -8.61
CA ILE A 933 0.39 25.72 -8.84
C ILE A 933 0.89 26.82 -9.77
N SER A 934 2.12 27.32 -9.55
CA SER A 934 2.71 28.38 -10.39
C SER A 934 2.86 27.93 -11.85
N ASN A 935 3.19 26.66 -12.04
CA ASN A 935 3.36 26.03 -13.35
C ASN A 935 2.03 25.56 -13.96
N ASN A 936 0.93 25.65 -13.20
CA ASN A 936 -0.37 25.07 -13.53
C ASN A 936 -0.30 23.60 -13.99
N GLY A 937 0.57 22.79 -13.37
CA GLY A 937 0.86 21.41 -13.78
C GLY A 937 2.35 21.17 -14.03
N PHE A 938 2.66 20.41 -15.09
CA PHE A 938 4.00 19.91 -15.44
C PHE A 938 4.39 20.35 -16.86
N PRO A 939 4.70 21.63 -17.11
CA PRO A 939 5.08 22.11 -18.43
C PRO A 939 6.51 21.65 -18.81
N SER A 940 6.79 21.58 -20.11
CA SER A 940 8.13 21.34 -20.64
C SER A 940 9.07 22.52 -20.37
N GLU A 941 10.38 22.28 -20.28
CA GLU A 941 11.39 23.30 -19.93
C GLU A 941 11.41 24.54 -20.85
N ASN A 942 10.91 24.42 -22.08
CA ASN A 942 10.79 25.52 -23.05
C ASN A 942 9.37 26.09 -23.20
N GLY A 943 8.41 25.60 -22.41
CA GLY A 943 7.03 26.07 -22.43
C GLY A 943 6.83 27.30 -21.54
N SER A 944 6.61 28.47 -22.14
CA SER A 944 6.15 29.64 -21.39
C SER A 944 4.81 29.34 -20.70
N PRO A 945 4.57 29.75 -19.44
CA PRO A 945 3.26 29.59 -18.80
C PRO A 945 2.18 30.30 -19.63
N GLN A 946 1.32 29.51 -20.30
CA GLN A 946 0.34 30.02 -21.27
C GLN A 946 -0.83 30.77 -20.62
N CYS A 947 -0.98 30.75 -19.30
CA CYS A 947 -1.95 31.58 -18.61
C CYS A 947 -1.43 33.02 -18.50
N SER A 948 -1.28 33.70 -19.63
CA SER A 948 -1.21 35.16 -19.66
C SER A 948 -2.56 35.70 -19.16
N GLN A 949 -2.52 36.71 -18.30
CA GLN A 949 -3.70 37.43 -17.80
C GLN A 949 -4.53 38.01 -18.94
N THR A 950 -5.41 37.23 -19.59
CA THR A 950 -6.32 37.74 -20.63
C THR A 950 -7.43 36.74 -20.97
N HIS A 951 -8.15 36.24 -19.96
CA HIS A 951 -9.53 35.80 -20.17
C HIS A 951 -10.37 36.22 -18.95
N ARG A 952 -10.47 37.55 -18.74
CA ARG A 952 -11.74 38.10 -18.26
C ARG A 952 -12.74 37.79 -19.36
N ASN A 953 -13.63 36.83 -19.13
CA ASN A 953 -14.91 36.79 -19.82
C ASN A 953 -15.42 38.22 -19.96
N THR A 954 -15.86 38.57 -21.17
CA THR A 954 -16.41 39.86 -21.57
C THR A 954 -17.42 40.41 -20.56
N GLU A 955 -16.94 41.00 -19.49
CA GLU A 955 -17.68 41.98 -18.72
C GLU A 955 -17.67 43.23 -19.57
N CYS A 956 -18.86 43.62 -20.02
CA CYS A 956 -19.10 44.85 -20.75
C CYS A 956 -18.38 46.00 -20.01
N ILE A 957 -17.31 46.52 -20.63
CA ILE A 957 -16.50 47.62 -20.08
C ILE A 957 -17.38 48.84 -19.80
N VAL A 958 -18.46 49.00 -20.59
CA VAL A 958 -19.47 50.04 -20.40
C VAL A 958 -20.28 49.83 -19.11
N CYS A 959 -20.59 48.59 -18.72
CA CYS A 959 -21.30 48.29 -17.47
C CYS A 959 -20.43 48.58 -16.24
N LEU A 960 -19.13 48.24 -16.28
CA LEU A 960 -18.22 48.54 -15.17
C LEU A 960 -18.01 50.06 -15.02
N PHE A 961 -17.91 50.77 -16.15
CA PHE A 961 -17.83 52.23 -16.19
C PHE A 961 -19.10 52.90 -15.65
N LEU A 962 -20.28 52.38 -16.00
CA LEU A 962 -21.58 52.86 -15.50
C LEU A 962 -21.76 52.61 -14.00
N VAL A 963 -21.30 51.46 -13.48
CA VAL A 963 -21.42 51.12 -12.05
C VAL A 963 -20.45 51.91 -11.19
N GLN A 964 -19.19 52.09 -11.61
CA GLN A 964 -18.21 52.89 -10.86
C GLN A 964 -18.53 54.38 -10.84
N LYS A 965 -19.18 54.91 -11.88
CA LYS A 965 -19.54 56.33 -11.99
C LYS A 965 -21.00 56.62 -11.66
N LYS A 966 -21.76 55.66 -11.09
CA LYS A 966 -23.16 55.84 -10.66
C LYS A 966 -23.43 57.15 -9.90
N PRO A 967 -22.60 57.56 -8.92
CA PRO A 967 -22.79 58.83 -8.23
C PRO A 967 -22.59 60.03 -9.16
N LEU A 968 -21.56 60.01 -10.00
CA LEU A 968 -21.23 61.09 -10.95
C LEU A 968 -22.27 61.22 -12.07
N ILE A 969 -22.85 60.12 -12.53
CA ILE A 969 -23.94 60.11 -13.52
C ILE A 969 -25.24 60.62 -12.88
N PHE A 970 -25.53 60.24 -11.63
CA PHE A 970 -26.66 60.78 -10.88
C PHE A 970 -26.52 62.29 -10.66
N PHE A 971 -25.35 62.76 -10.21
CA PHE A 971 -25.05 64.19 -10.08
C PHE A 971 -25.09 64.92 -11.42
N GLY A 972 -24.60 64.30 -12.50
CA GLY A 972 -24.66 64.84 -13.86
C GLY A 972 -26.09 64.98 -14.37
N CYS A 973 -26.95 63.98 -14.16
CA CYS A 973 -28.36 64.02 -14.52
C CYS A 973 -29.13 65.07 -13.69
N CYS A 974 -28.83 65.22 -12.39
CA CYS A 974 -29.38 66.29 -11.56
C CYS A 974 -28.91 67.68 -12.00
N PHE A 975 -27.66 67.82 -12.44
CA PHE A 975 -27.14 69.09 -12.96
C PHE A 975 -27.76 69.43 -14.32
N PHE A 976 -27.97 68.44 -15.18
CA PHE A 976 -28.59 68.63 -16.48
C PHE A 976 -30.09 68.94 -16.37
N SER A 977 -30.80 68.30 -15.43
CA SER A 977 -32.22 68.58 -15.17
C SER A 977 -32.42 69.96 -14.56
N THR A 978 -31.54 70.38 -13.65
CA THR A 978 -31.55 71.76 -13.10
C THR A 978 -31.18 72.80 -14.15
N LEU A 979 -30.22 72.52 -15.04
CA LEU A 979 -29.87 73.40 -16.16
C LEU A 979 -31.03 73.54 -17.16
N LEU A 980 -31.72 72.45 -17.48
CA LEU A 980 -32.93 72.46 -18.32
C LEU A 980 -34.08 73.22 -17.65
N LEU A 981 -34.23 73.12 -16.32
CA LEU A 981 -35.21 73.90 -15.56
C LEU A 981 -34.87 75.40 -15.61
N PHE A 982 -33.60 75.77 -15.42
CA PHE A 982 -33.14 77.14 -15.54
C PHE A 982 -33.27 77.69 -16.98
N LEU A 983 -33.00 76.88 -18.01
CA LEU A 983 -33.19 77.25 -19.40
C LEU A 983 -34.68 77.42 -19.73
N SER A 984 -35.55 76.54 -19.24
CA SER A 984 -37.00 76.67 -19.45
C SER A 984 -37.58 77.86 -18.69
N ILE A 985 -37.11 78.16 -17.47
CA ILE A 985 -37.48 79.36 -16.72
C ILE A 985 -36.98 80.63 -17.42
N THR A 986 -35.74 80.66 -17.91
CA THR A 986 -35.20 81.82 -18.65
C THR A 986 -35.89 82.00 -20.01
N ILE A 987 -36.18 80.93 -20.75
CA ILE A 987 -37.00 80.98 -21.98
C ILE A 987 -38.42 81.44 -21.66
N PHE A 988 -39.03 80.98 -20.57
CA PHE A 988 -40.33 81.43 -20.10
C PHE A 988 -40.31 82.91 -19.72
N HIS A 989 -39.28 83.40 -19.02
CA HIS A 989 -39.10 84.82 -18.71
C HIS A 989 -38.84 85.67 -19.96
N LYS A 990 -38.09 85.15 -20.94
CA LYS A 990 -37.82 85.82 -22.22
C LYS A 990 -39.08 85.85 -23.11
N ARG A 991 -39.92 84.80 -23.08
CA ARG A 991 -41.25 84.75 -23.70
C ARG A 991 -42.26 85.66 -22.99
N LYS A 992 -42.22 85.76 -21.66
CA LYS A 992 -43.06 86.67 -20.86
C LYS A 992 -42.68 88.13 -21.11
N ARG A 993 -41.38 88.48 -21.19
CA ARG A 993 -40.91 89.81 -21.64
C ARG A 993 -41.26 90.12 -23.10
N ARG A 994 -41.18 89.15 -24.03
CA ARG A 994 -41.65 89.32 -25.42
C ARG A 994 -43.18 89.44 -25.55
N LYS A 995 -43.96 88.77 -24.69
CA LYS A 995 -45.42 88.97 -24.61
C LYS A 995 -45.79 90.33 -23.99
N PHE A 996 -45.02 90.83 -23.03
CA PHE A 996 -45.22 92.17 -22.46
C PHE A 996 -44.91 93.29 -23.48
N TRP A 997 -43.94 93.06 -24.38
CA TRP A 997 -43.66 93.98 -25.50
C TRP A 997 -44.65 93.87 -26.67
N LYS A 998 -45.24 92.69 -26.94
CA LYS A 998 -46.30 92.53 -27.96
C LYS A 998 -47.71 92.94 -27.50
N ALA A 999 -47.96 93.03 -26.19
CA ALA A 999 -49.25 93.44 -25.63
C ALA A 999 -49.49 94.96 -25.63
N LYS A 1000 -48.50 95.78 -26.05
CA LYS A 1000 -48.64 97.24 -26.13
C LYS A 1000 -49.08 97.77 -27.51
N ASN A 1001 -49.14 96.91 -28.55
CA ASN A 1001 -49.29 97.38 -29.94
C ASN A 1001 -50.47 96.80 -30.75
N LEU A 1002 -51.45 96.11 -30.15
CA LEU A 1002 -52.61 95.59 -30.90
C LEU A 1002 -53.91 95.77 -30.11
N GLN A 1003 -54.41 97.01 -30.08
CA GLN A 1003 -55.83 97.32 -29.94
C GLN A 1003 -56.38 97.66 -31.34
N HIS A 1004 -57.16 96.75 -31.95
CA HIS A 1004 -58.31 97.01 -32.83
C HIS A 1004 -58.94 95.66 -33.30
N ILE A 1005 -59.92 95.15 -32.51
CA ILE A 1005 -61.34 94.81 -32.83
C ILE A 1005 -61.68 94.21 -34.25
N PRO A 1006 -62.66 93.27 -34.47
CA PRO A 1006 -63.18 92.12 -33.69
C PRO A 1006 -63.66 90.85 -34.51
N LEU A 1007 -63.93 89.76 -33.77
CA LEU A 1007 -65.01 88.73 -33.89
C LEU A 1007 -65.57 88.20 -35.24
N LYS A 1008 -65.57 86.86 -35.42
CA LYS A 1008 -66.80 86.00 -35.40
C LYS A 1008 -66.54 84.49 -35.53
N LYS A 1009 -67.31 83.71 -34.74
CA LYS A 1009 -67.97 82.38 -34.94
C LYS A 1009 -67.18 81.27 -35.67
N GLY A 1010 -67.12 80.01 -35.23
CA GLY A 1010 -67.90 79.22 -34.27
C GLY A 1010 -67.88 77.75 -34.71
N HIS A 1011 -68.31 76.83 -33.82
CA HIS A 1011 -68.71 75.44 -34.12
C HIS A 1011 -67.58 74.45 -34.52
N LYS A 1012 -67.60 73.16 -34.19
CA LYS A 1012 -68.43 72.29 -33.34
C LYS A 1012 -67.71 70.93 -33.34
N ARG A 1013 -67.77 70.24 -32.19
CA ARG A 1013 -67.96 68.78 -32.04
C ARG A 1013 -66.85 67.79 -32.49
N VAL A 1014 -66.33 66.90 -31.60
CA VAL A 1014 -66.96 65.68 -31.00
C VAL A 1014 -67.01 64.55 -32.05
N ILE A 1015 -66.67 63.28 -31.84
CA ILE A 1015 -66.25 62.39 -30.72
C ILE A 1015 -65.72 61.11 -31.42
N SER A 1016 -64.77 60.40 -30.79
CA SER A 1016 -64.84 58.95 -30.52
C SER A 1016 -63.73 58.55 -29.58
#